data_AF-A0A1V6QNE3-F1
#
_entry.id   AF-A0A1V6QNE3-F1
#
_cell.length_a   1.000
_cell.length_b   1.000
_cell.length_c   1.000
_cell.angle_alpha   90.00
_cell.angle_beta   90.00
_cell.angle_gamma   90.00
#
_symmetry.space_group_name_H-M   'P 1'
#
loop_
_entity.id
_entity.type
_entity.pdbx_description
1 polymer ?
#
loop_
_entity_poly.entity_id
_entity_poly.type
_entity_poly.pdbx_seq_one_letter_code
_entity_poly.pdbx_strand_id
1 'polypeptide(L)'
;MTFPPTDKSEKLPDVTSTHSPSSIESTTPKDNTTQRGLSSRHAQFIALGGAIGTGLFVSTGATLAKGGPAFLVGVTEISAYLPLPGATMNYYSSRYVSPSLGFMMGWLYFYSYAIFVPFELTASAMVINYWHPDVNNAVWITIMLLLVVSLNLLPVKFYGESEFWFALLKVLLIVGLIGLSFVLFWGGGPNHQRLGFHYWMEPGAVKPMTVDGNSGRFVAALATLISCVLPFTFSPEMIVVTGGEIQSPRRNLPKIARNFFWRLIVFYIGGTIAISVICPSDDPSLTRGGSGAASSPWVVGIRNAGIAGLPSVINAVIITAAWSSGNSFLYLASRSLYSMAVEGSAPRIFRKCSKNGVPVYAVVASSLFSLLAYMNVNTGGFISWVCCSITYIRFRKACDIQKIPTDSLIARSPLQPIGSYITMFMFGLLCLLNGFTVFFPSQWSVVDFLSAYIGLPLFVIFYFVHRFWRRQDPWTIPSHLVDLHNGLAELEAEEDLDVSKETAPLLAIDRGCNSHTVTCGAAIYVNLGAASYQPTTHHHRQFSFRKLRLPRFSNSNLKLLIMPIDKIQVSGDSRIDYKTAVLNGRKYSYILSQPKSGQYKATVFLIHGFPDISMGWRYQIPMLVNMGLRVVAPDCLGYGRTDAPADPTPYGHKSCAADIKALATHLAYRIALWHPELISHLFTVCVPYARPMETEVHLEDLVRTAAPHFAYQIQFASGELEKIVQSDDEILQFLLALYGGRNERGEVGFDAHHGVLVDRLGGLKRSRLLEEDEIAFYVKEFGRNGVRGPLNWYRTRQVNYQDELAILGRKIEVPTLFIQALKDQALPAHLGKSMAKHIPSLTVKQVNTSHWALWEKPQEVNDIIEGWLKEKAFTEARAEKL
;
A
#
# COMPACT_ATOMS: atom_id res chain seq x y z
N MET A 1 33.49 -58.81 -26.64
CA MET A 1 33.70 -58.75 -28.10
C MET A 1 34.10 -57.33 -28.48
N THR A 2 34.96 -57.21 -29.49
CA THR A 2 35.61 -55.97 -29.93
C THR A 2 34.77 -55.16 -30.91
N PHE A 3 34.90 -53.83 -30.87
CA PHE A 3 34.54 -52.93 -31.99
C PHE A 3 35.40 -53.21 -33.23
N PRO A 4 34.95 -52.86 -34.45
CA PRO A 4 35.55 -51.70 -35.17
C PRO A 4 34.49 -50.93 -36.06
N PRO A 5 34.82 -50.00 -36.99
CA PRO A 5 34.81 -48.55 -36.69
C PRO A 5 34.31 -47.59 -37.82
N THR A 6 34.67 -46.29 -37.71
CA THR A 6 34.79 -45.21 -38.76
C THR A 6 33.54 -44.46 -39.29
N ASP A 7 33.60 -43.20 -39.76
CA ASP A 7 34.44 -42.00 -39.46
C ASP A 7 33.88 -40.74 -40.20
N LYS A 8 34.31 -39.52 -39.80
CA LYS A 8 34.31 -38.20 -40.52
C LYS A 8 33.05 -37.33 -40.72
N SER A 9 32.99 -36.28 -39.90
CA SER A 9 32.84 -34.82 -40.21
C SER A 9 31.86 -34.29 -41.28
N GLU A 10 31.06 -33.26 -40.92
CA GLU A 10 31.13 -31.94 -41.58
C GLU A 10 30.62 -30.72 -40.76
N LYS A 11 31.13 -29.56 -41.17
CA LYS A 11 31.11 -28.14 -40.73
C LYS A 11 29.85 -27.52 -40.06
N LEU A 12 30.10 -26.48 -39.25
CA LEU A 12 29.14 -25.40 -38.91
C LEU A 12 28.96 -24.42 -40.08
N PRO A 13 27.77 -23.79 -40.24
CA PRO A 13 27.57 -22.56 -41.01
C PRO A 13 27.35 -21.29 -40.14
N ASP A 14 27.56 -20.13 -40.76
CA ASP A 14 27.57 -18.78 -40.17
C ASP A 14 26.25 -18.29 -39.52
N VAL A 15 26.40 -17.43 -38.50
CA VAL A 15 25.30 -16.61 -37.93
C VAL A 15 25.47 -15.15 -38.33
N THR A 16 25.10 -14.82 -39.57
CA THR A 16 24.88 -13.45 -40.05
C THR A 16 23.72 -13.37 -41.04
N SER A 17 22.48 -13.33 -40.53
CA SER A 17 21.38 -12.69 -41.26
C SER A 17 20.30 -12.18 -40.30
N THR A 18 19.87 -10.94 -40.53
CA THR A 18 18.85 -10.24 -39.74
C THR A 18 17.46 -10.60 -40.25
N HIS A 19 16.64 -11.28 -39.44
CA HIS A 19 15.21 -11.36 -39.66
C HIS A 19 14.43 -11.11 -38.37
N SER A 20 13.45 -10.20 -38.47
CA SER A 20 12.56 -9.76 -37.39
C SER A 20 11.69 -10.91 -36.89
N PRO A 21 11.49 -11.08 -35.56
CA PRO A 21 10.57 -12.08 -35.05
C PRO A 21 9.11 -11.68 -35.36
N SER A 22 8.49 -12.37 -36.30
CA SER A 22 7.05 -12.33 -36.51
C SER A 22 6.33 -12.98 -35.32
N SER A 23 5.25 -12.38 -34.88
CA SER A 23 4.46 -12.83 -33.73
C SER A 23 3.80 -14.19 -33.98
N ILE A 24 4.14 -15.19 -33.17
CA ILE A 24 3.43 -16.47 -33.12
C ILE A 24 2.17 -16.27 -32.26
N GLU A 25 1.00 -16.13 -32.90
CA GLU A 25 -0.27 -16.25 -32.20
C GLU A 25 -0.46 -17.70 -31.72
N SER A 26 -0.58 -17.91 -30.42
CA SER A 26 -0.88 -19.22 -29.85
C SER A 26 -2.39 -19.47 -29.84
N THR A 27 -2.85 -20.23 -30.83
CA THR A 27 -4.24 -20.68 -30.95
C THR A 27 -4.58 -21.76 -29.92
N THR A 28 -4.91 -21.33 -28.70
CA THR A 28 -5.67 -22.14 -27.74
C THR A 28 -7.12 -21.65 -27.68
N PRO A 29 -8.12 -22.55 -27.58
CA PRO A 29 -9.51 -22.13 -27.48
C PRO A 29 -9.71 -21.32 -26.19
N LYS A 30 -10.27 -20.11 -26.33
CA LYS A 30 -10.62 -19.24 -25.21
C LYS A 30 -11.81 -19.83 -24.44
N ASP A 31 -11.53 -20.78 -23.54
CA ASP A 31 -12.42 -21.11 -22.43
C ASP A 31 -12.74 -19.82 -21.67
N ASN A 32 -14.02 -19.56 -21.37
CA ASN A 32 -14.40 -18.40 -20.56
C ASN A 32 -13.72 -18.50 -19.17
N THR A 33 -12.95 -17.49 -18.79
CA THR A 33 -12.28 -17.41 -17.49
C THR A 33 -13.13 -16.64 -16.46
N THR A 34 -12.76 -16.76 -15.18
CA THR A 34 -13.32 -15.94 -14.09
C THR A 34 -13.02 -14.46 -14.31
N GLN A 35 -14.01 -13.58 -14.11
CA GLN A 35 -13.89 -12.14 -14.38
C GLN A 35 -13.51 -11.35 -13.12
N ARG A 36 -12.60 -10.38 -13.24
CA ARG A 36 -12.28 -9.42 -12.15
C ARG A 36 -13.40 -8.39 -11.97
N GLY A 37 -14.43 -8.77 -11.21
CA GLY A 37 -15.59 -7.92 -10.94
C GLY A 37 -15.62 -7.29 -9.54
N LEU A 38 -14.71 -7.65 -8.63
CA LEU A 38 -14.71 -7.14 -7.26
C LEU A 38 -13.91 -5.84 -7.15
N SER A 39 -14.55 -4.83 -6.56
CA SER A 39 -13.88 -3.57 -6.21
C SER A 39 -13.09 -3.69 -4.90
N SER A 40 -12.20 -2.72 -4.66
CA SER A 40 -11.42 -2.64 -3.40
C SER A 40 -12.30 -2.56 -2.14
N ARG A 41 -13.53 -1.99 -2.23
CA ARG A 41 -14.49 -2.02 -1.12
C ARG A 41 -15.05 -3.43 -0.90
N HIS A 42 -15.44 -4.14 -1.96
CA HIS A 42 -16.05 -5.46 -1.86
C HIS A 42 -15.09 -6.46 -1.24
N ALA A 43 -13.83 -6.48 -1.69
CA ALA A 43 -12.83 -7.39 -1.13
C ALA A 43 -12.51 -7.11 0.36
N GLN A 44 -12.52 -5.84 0.81
CA GLN A 44 -12.38 -5.52 2.24
C GLN A 44 -13.53 -6.06 3.09
N PHE A 45 -14.76 -5.96 2.59
CA PHE A 45 -15.95 -6.40 3.32
C PHE A 45 -16.18 -7.91 3.21
N ILE A 46 -15.84 -8.57 2.09
CA ILE A 46 -15.82 -10.05 1.97
C ILE A 46 -14.81 -10.64 2.97
N ALA A 47 -13.57 -10.14 3.00
CA ALA A 47 -12.55 -10.62 3.95
C ALA A 47 -13.00 -10.44 5.41
N LEU A 48 -13.60 -9.30 5.74
CA LEU A 48 -14.10 -9.01 7.09
C LEU A 48 -15.35 -9.84 7.44
N GLY A 49 -16.29 -10.00 6.50
CA GLY A 49 -17.54 -10.73 6.68
C GLY A 49 -17.36 -12.24 6.78
N GLY A 50 -16.37 -12.80 6.10
CA GLY A 50 -15.99 -14.20 6.27
C GLY A 50 -15.35 -14.50 7.63
N ALA A 51 -14.55 -13.57 8.16
CA ALA A 51 -13.87 -13.74 9.46
C ALA A 51 -14.71 -13.31 10.67
N ILE A 52 -15.78 -12.55 10.49
CA ILE A 52 -16.76 -12.22 11.54
C ILE A 52 -18.00 -13.09 11.29
N GLY A 53 -18.05 -14.27 11.90
CA GLY A 53 -19.13 -15.26 11.72
C GLY A 53 -19.56 -15.93 13.03
N THR A 54 -20.05 -17.16 12.95
CA THR A 54 -20.40 -17.98 14.13
C THR A 54 -19.24 -18.14 15.11
N GLY A 55 -18.00 -18.10 14.60
CA GLY A 55 -16.78 -18.00 15.39
C GLY A 55 -16.87 -16.97 16.54
N LEU A 56 -17.16 -15.71 16.21
CA LEU A 56 -17.21 -14.58 17.17
C LEU A 56 -18.51 -14.52 17.99
N PHE A 57 -19.65 -14.91 17.40
CA PHE A 57 -20.96 -14.72 18.02
C PHE A 57 -21.49 -15.94 18.79
N VAL A 58 -21.06 -17.15 18.43
CA VAL A 58 -21.59 -18.41 18.99
C VAL A 58 -20.48 -19.25 19.62
N SER A 59 -19.39 -19.53 18.88
CA SER A 59 -18.33 -20.43 19.36
C SER A 59 -17.53 -19.86 20.53
N THR A 60 -17.45 -18.52 20.63
CA THR A 60 -16.86 -17.81 21.78
C THR A 60 -17.50 -18.18 23.11
N GLY A 61 -18.78 -18.55 23.17
CA GLY A 61 -19.43 -18.99 24.42
C GLY A 61 -18.85 -20.32 24.93
N ALA A 62 -18.77 -21.32 24.05
CA ALA A 62 -18.20 -22.62 24.37
C ALA A 62 -16.68 -22.55 24.65
N THR A 63 -15.97 -21.62 24.01
CA THR A 63 -14.54 -21.36 24.24
C THR A 63 -14.30 -20.60 25.56
N LEU A 64 -15.15 -19.60 25.88
CA LEU A 64 -15.11 -18.88 27.16
C LEU A 64 -15.34 -19.84 28.35
N ALA A 65 -16.35 -20.70 28.25
CA ALA A 65 -16.67 -21.72 29.25
C ALA A 65 -15.54 -22.76 29.45
N LYS A 66 -14.58 -22.86 28.52
CA LYS A 66 -13.45 -23.80 28.56
C LYS A 66 -12.13 -23.19 29.07
N GLY A 67 -11.91 -21.87 29.08
CA GLY A 67 -10.66 -21.31 29.64
C GLY A 67 -10.14 -19.93 29.22
N GLY A 68 -10.98 -18.96 28.83
CA GLY A 68 -10.57 -17.53 28.75
C GLY A 68 -9.77 -17.07 27.51
N PRO A 69 -9.35 -15.79 27.38
CA PRO A 69 -9.19 -15.18 26.05
C PRO A 69 -7.79 -14.65 25.63
N ALA A 70 -7.09 -15.27 24.66
CA ALA A 70 -5.91 -14.64 23.99
C ALA A 70 -5.38 -15.26 22.64
N PHE A 71 -4.90 -14.36 21.72
CA PHE A 71 -3.89 -14.48 20.61
C PHE A 71 -4.16 -15.19 19.23
N LEU A 72 -3.65 -14.61 18.10
CA LEU A 72 -2.99 -15.25 16.90
C LEU A 72 -2.70 -14.32 15.67
N VAL A 73 -1.78 -14.70 14.73
CA VAL A 73 -1.42 -14.00 13.43
C VAL A 73 -0.84 -14.96 12.36
N GLY A 74 -0.85 -14.60 11.05
CA GLY A 74 -0.15 -15.39 10.00
C GLY A 74 0.16 -14.73 8.63
N VAL A 75 -0.73 -14.91 7.63
CA VAL A 75 -0.37 -15.50 6.31
C VAL A 75 0.03 -14.58 5.13
N THR A 76 -0.47 -13.35 5.01
CA THR A 76 -0.87 -12.70 3.73
C THR A 76 0.20 -12.31 2.67
N GLU A 77 1.48 -12.60 2.84
CA GLU A 77 2.55 -12.03 1.99
C GLU A 77 2.65 -12.64 0.58
N ILE A 78 2.39 -13.95 0.43
CA ILE A 78 2.56 -14.68 -0.84
C ILE A 78 1.63 -14.15 -1.95
N SER A 79 0.36 -13.90 -1.61
CA SER A 79 -0.67 -13.51 -2.58
C SER A 79 -0.50 -12.10 -3.13
N ALA A 80 0.17 -11.22 -2.38
CA ALA A 80 0.43 -9.85 -2.83
C ALA A 80 1.51 -9.77 -3.92
N TYR A 81 2.37 -10.78 -4.04
CA TYR A 81 3.47 -10.79 -5.01
C TYR A 81 3.04 -11.19 -6.42
N LEU A 82 2.30 -12.31 -6.56
CA LEU A 82 1.88 -12.85 -7.86
C LEU A 82 0.39 -13.28 -7.88
N PRO A 83 -0.57 -12.33 -7.83
CA PRO A 83 -2.01 -12.62 -7.86
C PRO A 83 -2.52 -12.94 -9.26
N LEU A 84 -2.61 -14.23 -9.60
CA LEU A 84 -3.10 -14.70 -10.91
C LEU A 84 -4.62 -14.97 -10.88
N PRO A 85 -5.35 -14.83 -12.01
CA PRO A 85 -6.80 -15.08 -12.07
C PRO A 85 -7.16 -16.50 -11.60
N GLY A 86 -8.01 -16.59 -10.58
CA GLY A 86 -8.42 -17.87 -9.97
C GLY A 86 -7.30 -18.63 -9.24
N ALA A 87 -6.15 -18.02 -8.93
CA ALA A 87 -5.11 -18.69 -8.15
C ALA A 87 -5.52 -18.82 -6.67
N THR A 88 -5.50 -20.04 -6.15
CA THR A 88 -5.58 -20.29 -4.71
C THR A 88 -4.27 -20.94 -4.22
N MET A 89 -4.18 -21.29 -2.93
CA MET A 89 -2.91 -21.74 -2.34
C MET A 89 -2.44 -23.11 -2.87
N ASN A 90 -3.30 -23.87 -3.56
CA ASN A 90 -2.89 -25.03 -4.38
C ASN A 90 -1.85 -24.62 -5.44
N TYR A 91 -2.17 -23.59 -6.22
CA TYR A 91 -1.37 -23.12 -7.34
C TYR A 91 -0.01 -22.59 -6.87
N TYR A 92 0.00 -21.82 -5.77
CA TYR A 92 1.24 -21.37 -5.13
C TYR A 92 2.08 -22.52 -4.57
N SER A 93 1.47 -23.54 -3.97
CA SER A 93 2.19 -24.71 -3.44
C SER A 93 2.77 -25.59 -4.55
N SER A 94 2.05 -25.78 -5.66
CA SER A 94 2.55 -26.47 -6.86
C SER A 94 3.72 -25.72 -7.49
N ARG A 95 3.60 -24.39 -7.63
CA ARG A 95 4.59 -23.54 -8.30
C ARG A 95 5.87 -23.31 -7.49
N TYR A 96 5.75 -23.12 -6.17
CA TYR A 96 6.89 -22.78 -5.31
C TYR A 96 7.48 -23.97 -4.55
N VAL A 97 6.76 -25.09 -4.42
CA VAL A 97 7.22 -26.25 -3.60
C VAL A 97 7.34 -27.53 -4.42
N SER A 98 6.22 -28.15 -4.81
CA SER A 98 6.16 -29.33 -5.68
C SER A 98 4.73 -29.61 -6.16
N PRO A 99 4.53 -30.21 -7.35
CA PRO A 99 3.19 -30.56 -7.86
C PRO A 99 2.39 -31.48 -6.93
N SER A 100 3.06 -32.35 -6.17
CA SER A 100 2.38 -33.23 -5.21
C SER A 100 1.89 -32.49 -3.96
N LEU A 101 2.59 -31.44 -3.52
CA LEU A 101 2.09 -30.61 -2.42
C LEU A 101 0.90 -29.74 -2.88
N GLY A 102 0.95 -29.16 -4.08
CA GLY A 102 -0.16 -28.35 -4.59
C GLY A 102 -1.42 -29.15 -4.92
N PHE A 103 -1.28 -30.35 -5.51
CA PHE A 103 -2.39 -31.30 -5.67
C PHE A 103 -3.09 -31.58 -4.33
N MET A 104 -2.30 -32.00 -3.33
CA MET A 104 -2.80 -32.33 -2.00
C MET A 104 -3.39 -31.10 -1.27
N MET A 105 -2.79 -29.91 -1.44
CA MET A 105 -3.31 -28.66 -0.87
C MET A 105 -4.67 -28.32 -1.48
N GLY A 106 -4.82 -28.45 -2.80
CA GLY A 106 -6.08 -28.20 -3.48
C GLY A 106 -7.22 -29.08 -2.97
N TRP A 107 -6.98 -30.39 -2.83
CA TRP A 107 -7.98 -31.31 -2.28
C TRP A 107 -8.27 -31.07 -0.80
N LEU A 108 -7.25 -30.73 0.00
CA LEU A 108 -7.42 -30.33 1.40
C LEU A 108 -8.29 -29.07 1.54
N TYR A 109 -8.03 -28.03 0.73
CA TYR A 109 -8.83 -26.80 0.73
C TYR A 109 -10.24 -27.03 0.24
N PHE A 110 -10.41 -27.72 -0.89
CA PHE A 110 -11.74 -28.02 -1.42
C PHE A 110 -12.60 -28.75 -0.39
N TYR A 111 -12.07 -29.82 0.23
CA TYR A 111 -12.73 -30.54 1.31
C TYR A 111 -13.06 -29.62 2.51
N SER A 112 -12.08 -28.85 2.97
CA SER A 112 -12.24 -27.99 4.15
C SER A 112 -13.28 -26.89 3.92
N TYR A 113 -13.27 -26.23 2.76
CA TYR A 113 -14.28 -25.23 2.42
C TYR A 113 -15.66 -25.86 2.25
N ALA A 114 -15.74 -27.01 1.58
CA ALA A 114 -17.00 -27.71 1.35
C ALA A 114 -17.69 -28.18 2.65
N ILE A 115 -16.92 -28.55 3.69
CA ILE A 115 -17.45 -28.98 5.00
C ILE A 115 -17.78 -27.79 5.93
N PHE A 116 -17.18 -26.61 5.74
CA PHE A 116 -17.57 -25.41 6.49
C PHE A 116 -18.91 -24.81 6.04
N VAL A 117 -19.31 -24.98 4.77
CA VAL A 117 -20.65 -24.56 4.31
C VAL A 117 -21.75 -25.12 5.22
N PRO A 118 -21.90 -26.46 5.39
CA PRO A 118 -22.95 -26.98 6.24
C PRO A 118 -22.74 -26.79 7.75
N PHE A 119 -21.50 -26.61 8.21
CA PHE A 119 -21.24 -26.22 9.60
C PHE A 119 -21.97 -24.91 9.94
N GLU A 120 -21.82 -23.89 9.08
CA GLU A 120 -22.47 -22.60 9.23
C GLU A 120 -24.01 -22.68 9.05
N LEU A 121 -24.50 -23.52 8.13
CA LEU A 121 -25.94 -23.72 7.94
C LEU A 121 -26.58 -24.45 9.13
N THR A 122 -25.90 -25.44 9.71
CA THR A 122 -26.36 -26.16 10.91
C THR A 122 -26.34 -25.23 12.12
N ALA A 123 -25.30 -24.42 12.27
CA ALA A 123 -25.26 -23.37 13.29
C ALA A 123 -26.41 -22.37 13.13
N SER A 124 -26.69 -21.93 11.90
CA SER A 124 -27.83 -21.06 11.57
C SER A 124 -29.17 -21.67 11.97
N ALA A 125 -29.42 -22.93 11.62
CA ALA A 125 -30.64 -23.65 12.01
C ALA A 125 -30.78 -23.82 13.54
N MET A 126 -29.67 -24.08 14.24
CA MET A 126 -29.66 -24.10 15.71
C MET A 126 -30.00 -22.74 16.34
N VAL A 127 -29.75 -21.62 15.67
CA VAL A 127 -30.20 -20.28 16.14
C VAL A 127 -31.71 -20.13 16.02
N ILE A 128 -32.34 -20.65 14.96
CA ILE A 128 -33.80 -20.53 14.76
C ILE A 128 -34.57 -21.23 15.91
N ASN A 129 -33.98 -22.26 16.53
CA ASN A 129 -34.58 -22.90 17.71
C ASN A 129 -34.73 -21.98 18.94
N TYR A 130 -34.13 -20.78 18.94
CA TYR A 130 -34.40 -19.73 19.92
C TYR A 130 -35.89 -19.29 19.96
N TRP A 131 -36.59 -19.34 18.81
CA TRP A 131 -38.01 -19.00 18.73
C TRP A 131 -38.95 -20.21 18.89
N HIS A 132 -38.43 -21.39 19.23
CA HIS A 132 -39.18 -22.64 19.36
C HIS A 132 -40.12 -22.95 18.17
N PRO A 133 -39.63 -22.99 16.92
CA PRO A 133 -40.45 -23.40 15.77
C PRO A 133 -40.73 -24.91 15.82
N ASP A 134 -41.97 -25.32 15.59
CA ASP A 134 -42.36 -26.73 15.40
C ASP A 134 -41.97 -27.27 14.01
N VAL A 135 -40.72 -27.01 13.58
CA VAL A 135 -40.19 -27.33 12.25
C VAL A 135 -38.81 -27.96 12.36
N ASN A 136 -38.61 -29.11 11.72
CA ASN A 136 -37.35 -29.83 11.72
C ASN A 136 -36.19 -28.99 11.13
N ASN A 137 -35.06 -28.94 11.84
CA ASN A 137 -33.82 -28.26 11.42
C ASN A 137 -33.40 -28.53 9.96
N ALA A 138 -33.63 -29.74 9.45
CA ALA A 138 -33.31 -30.11 8.08
C ALA A 138 -34.02 -29.24 7.03
N VAL A 139 -35.24 -28.76 7.31
CA VAL A 139 -35.99 -27.85 6.45
C VAL A 139 -35.27 -26.51 6.35
N TRP A 140 -34.88 -25.95 7.49
CA TRP A 140 -34.14 -24.68 7.55
C TRP A 140 -32.78 -24.75 6.87
N ILE A 141 -32.02 -25.83 7.10
CA ILE A 141 -30.74 -26.09 6.41
C ILE A 141 -30.96 -26.16 4.89
N THR A 142 -32.01 -26.84 4.43
CA THR A 142 -32.32 -26.97 3.00
C THR A 142 -32.67 -25.62 2.36
N ILE A 143 -33.54 -24.82 2.99
CA ILE A 143 -33.90 -23.48 2.51
C ILE A 143 -32.66 -22.59 2.40
N MET A 144 -31.83 -22.56 3.45
CA MET A 144 -30.62 -21.75 3.47
C MET A 144 -29.57 -22.20 2.46
N LEU A 145 -29.40 -23.52 2.26
CA LEU A 145 -28.52 -24.08 1.25
C LEU A 145 -28.96 -23.66 -0.15
N LEU A 146 -30.25 -23.77 -0.47
CA LEU A 146 -30.79 -23.32 -1.76
C LEU A 146 -30.46 -21.85 -2.03
N LEU A 147 -30.64 -20.97 -1.04
CA LEU A 147 -30.29 -19.55 -1.18
C LEU A 147 -28.78 -19.32 -1.38
N VAL A 148 -27.92 -20.04 -0.65
CA VAL A 148 -26.45 -20.00 -0.82
C VAL A 148 -26.02 -20.46 -2.22
N VAL A 149 -26.61 -21.54 -2.73
CA VAL A 149 -26.36 -22.03 -4.09
C VAL A 149 -26.83 -21.01 -5.12
N SER A 150 -28.03 -20.44 -4.95
CA SER A 150 -28.56 -19.41 -5.86
C SER A 150 -27.65 -18.18 -5.93
N LEU A 151 -27.17 -17.66 -4.80
CA LEU A 151 -26.21 -16.54 -4.80
C LEU A 151 -24.88 -16.89 -5.47
N ASN A 152 -24.34 -18.09 -5.25
CA ASN A 152 -23.07 -18.52 -5.84
C ASN A 152 -23.12 -18.78 -7.36
N LEU A 153 -24.32 -18.89 -7.94
CA LEU A 153 -24.55 -18.96 -9.37
C LEU A 153 -24.68 -17.57 -10.05
N LEU A 154 -24.85 -16.49 -9.27
CA LEU A 154 -24.90 -15.13 -9.80
C LEU A 154 -23.51 -14.61 -10.21
N PRO A 155 -23.43 -13.62 -11.11
CA PRO A 155 -22.17 -12.95 -11.45
C PRO A 155 -21.51 -12.33 -10.21
N VAL A 156 -20.19 -12.38 -10.12
CA VAL A 156 -19.39 -11.96 -8.95
C VAL A 156 -19.72 -10.56 -8.42
N LYS A 157 -20.15 -9.62 -9.28
CA LYS A 157 -20.58 -8.28 -8.88
C LYS A 157 -21.77 -8.30 -7.91
N PHE A 158 -22.78 -9.14 -8.17
CA PHE A 158 -23.96 -9.26 -7.30
C PHE A 158 -23.60 -9.93 -5.98
N TYR A 159 -22.78 -11.00 -6.04
CA TYR A 159 -22.21 -11.64 -4.85
C TYR A 159 -21.44 -10.63 -3.97
N GLY A 160 -20.60 -9.78 -4.57
CA GLY A 160 -19.80 -8.78 -3.85
C GLY A 160 -20.61 -7.64 -3.23
N GLU A 161 -21.72 -7.22 -3.85
CA GLU A 161 -22.68 -6.29 -3.23
C GLU A 161 -23.46 -6.96 -2.09
N SER A 162 -23.91 -8.21 -2.24
CA SER A 162 -24.59 -8.96 -1.18
C SER A 162 -23.70 -9.11 0.07
N GLU A 163 -22.46 -9.59 -0.08
CA GLU A 163 -21.52 -9.72 1.03
C GLU A 163 -21.12 -8.36 1.63
N PHE A 164 -21.12 -7.27 0.86
CA PHE A 164 -20.91 -5.92 1.40
C PHE A 164 -22.01 -5.55 2.41
N TRP A 165 -23.28 -5.75 2.07
CA TRP A 165 -24.39 -5.45 2.98
C TRP A 165 -24.42 -6.37 4.21
N PHE A 166 -24.18 -7.67 4.04
CA PHE A 166 -24.11 -8.59 5.18
C PHE A 166 -22.92 -8.28 6.10
N ALA A 167 -21.74 -8.01 5.56
CA ALA A 167 -20.58 -7.63 6.37
C ALA A 167 -20.78 -6.28 7.08
N LEU A 168 -21.46 -5.30 6.46
CA LEU A 168 -21.84 -4.04 7.13
C LEU A 168 -22.77 -4.31 8.33
N LEU A 169 -23.79 -5.16 8.16
CA LEU A 169 -24.70 -5.55 9.24
C LEU A 169 -23.95 -6.23 10.40
N LYS A 170 -23.01 -7.15 10.09
CA LYS A 170 -22.15 -7.81 11.09
C LYS A 170 -21.27 -6.81 11.86
N VAL A 171 -20.71 -5.80 11.17
CA VAL A 171 -19.89 -4.75 11.79
C VAL A 171 -20.72 -3.84 12.70
N LEU A 172 -21.92 -3.43 12.26
CA LEU A 172 -22.84 -2.64 13.10
C LEU A 172 -23.27 -3.42 14.35
N LEU A 173 -23.54 -4.71 14.23
CA LEU A 173 -23.84 -5.57 15.37
C LEU A 173 -22.69 -5.60 16.39
N ILE A 174 -21.46 -5.94 15.99
CA ILE A 174 -20.34 -6.06 16.95
C ILE A 174 -19.96 -4.71 17.59
N VAL A 175 -20.06 -3.60 16.85
CA VAL A 175 -19.85 -2.25 17.42
C VAL A 175 -20.95 -1.92 18.43
N GLY A 176 -22.22 -2.21 18.11
CA GLY A 176 -23.34 -2.02 19.03
C GLY A 176 -23.23 -2.88 20.30
N LEU A 177 -22.78 -4.13 20.15
CA LEU A 177 -22.57 -5.04 21.29
C LEU A 177 -21.42 -4.63 22.20
N ILE A 178 -20.29 -4.18 21.64
CA ILE A 178 -19.18 -3.62 22.44
C ILE A 178 -19.63 -2.33 23.17
N GLY A 179 -20.39 -1.46 22.49
CA GLY A 179 -20.98 -0.27 23.12
C GLY A 179 -21.97 -0.62 24.24
N LEU A 180 -22.79 -1.65 24.06
CA LEU A 180 -23.71 -2.14 25.08
C LEU A 180 -22.96 -2.72 26.29
N SER A 181 -21.92 -3.54 26.08
CA SER A 181 -21.08 -4.02 27.19
C SER A 181 -20.43 -2.88 27.96
N PHE A 182 -20.04 -1.80 27.29
CA PHE A 182 -19.56 -0.59 27.96
C PHE A 182 -20.66 0.04 28.83
N VAL A 183 -21.89 0.20 28.33
CA VAL A 183 -23.02 0.72 29.14
C VAL A 183 -23.31 -0.19 30.34
N LEU A 184 -23.29 -1.52 30.16
CA LEU A 184 -23.55 -2.50 31.22
C LEU A 184 -22.43 -2.55 32.28
N PHE A 185 -21.16 -2.37 31.90
CA PHE A 185 -20.03 -2.30 32.85
C PHE A 185 -20.23 -1.19 33.89
N TRP A 186 -20.78 -0.04 33.50
CA TRP A 186 -21.08 1.09 34.39
C TRP A 186 -22.46 1.01 35.07
N GLY A 187 -23.26 -0.05 34.82
CA GLY A 187 -24.56 -0.27 35.45
C GLY A 187 -25.74 0.39 34.73
N GLY A 188 -25.61 0.77 33.46
CA GLY A 188 -26.69 1.34 32.65
C GLY A 188 -27.74 0.33 32.15
N GLY A 189 -27.79 -0.88 32.72
CA GLY A 189 -28.84 -1.86 32.41
C GLY A 189 -30.12 -1.62 33.23
N PRO A 190 -31.28 -2.17 32.83
CA PRO A 190 -32.54 -2.08 33.57
C PRO A 190 -32.46 -2.49 35.04
N ASN A 191 -31.60 -3.46 35.37
CA ASN A 191 -31.38 -3.93 36.74
C ASN A 191 -30.52 -2.98 37.60
N HIS A 192 -29.99 -1.90 37.02
CA HIS A 192 -29.04 -0.93 37.62
C HIS A 192 -27.78 -1.52 38.29
N GLN A 193 -27.52 -2.82 38.10
CA GLN A 193 -26.36 -3.51 38.64
C GLN A 193 -25.10 -3.15 37.85
N ARG A 194 -24.14 -2.51 38.51
CA ARG A 194 -22.81 -2.25 37.95
C ARG A 194 -22.01 -3.54 37.87
N LEU A 195 -21.80 -4.06 36.65
CA LEU A 195 -21.04 -5.31 36.45
C LEU A 195 -19.54 -5.12 36.68
N GLY A 196 -18.91 -4.06 36.13
CA GLY A 196 -17.46 -3.90 36.19
C GLY A 196 -16.69 -5.16 35.76
N PHE A 197 -15.84 -5.69 36.64
CA PHE A 197 -15.17 -6.99 36.48
C PHE A 197 -15.73 -8.08 37.41
N HIS A 198 -17.00 -7.99 37.82
CA HIS A 198 -17.63 -8.93 38.76
C HIS A 198 -17.45 -10.39 38.33
N TYR A 199 -17.73 -10.74 37.08
CA TYR A 199 -17.57 -12.11 36.57
C TYR A 199 -16.11 -12.62 36.47
N TRP A 200 -15.12 -11.72 36.55
CA TRP A 200 -13.70 -12.10 36.67
C TRP A 200 -13.31 -12.44 38.11
N MET A 201 -14.11 -12.01 39.09
CA MET A 201 -13.93 -12.29 40.53
C MET A 201 -14.78 -13.49 40.96
N GLU A 202 -16.06 -13.53 40.56
CA GLU A 202 -17.04 -14.59 40.89
C GLU A 202 -17.82 -14.93 39.60
N PRO A 203 -17.72 -16.16 39.03
CA PRO A 203 -17.06 -17.36 39.55
C PRO A 203 -15.52 -17.37 39.48
N GLY A 204 -14.93 -16.37 38.81
CA GLY A 204 -13.47 -16.20 38.71
C GLY A 204 -12.91 -16.35 37.30
N ALA A 205 -11.78 -15.69 37.05
CA ALA A 205 -11.20 -15.56 35.70
C ALA A 205 -10.73 -16.86 35.01
N VAL A 206 -10.46 -17.95 35.76
CA VAL A 206 -10.01 -19.24 35.18
C VAL A 206 -10.61 -20.42 35.94
N LYS A 207 -11.47 -21.18 35.24
CA LYS A 207 -12.07 -22.44 35.70
C LYS A 207 -11.18 -23.64 35.34
N PRO A 208 -10.93 -24.60 36.25
CA PRO A 208 -10.24 -25.84 35.91
C PRO A 208 -11.11 -26.74 35.01
N MET A 209 -10.48 -27.45 34.07
CA MET A 209 -11.15 -28.38 33.15
C MET A 209 -10.60 -29.81 33.33
N THR A 210 -11.49 -30.81 33.41
CA THR A 210 -11.24 -32.26 33.50
C THR A 210 -10.51 -32.76 34.76
N VAL A 211 -9.60 -31.98 35.31
CA VAL A 211 -8.83 -32.25 36.53
C VAL A 211 -8.92 -31.02 37.43
N ASP A 212 -8.84 -31.18 38.75
CA ASP A 212 -8.87 -30.02 39.66
C ASP A 212 -7.53 -29.27 39.77
N GLY A 213 -7.59 -28.07 40.35
CA GLY A 213 -6.42 -27.26 40.67
C GLY A 213 -5.67 -26.69 39.45
N ASN A 214 -4.37 -26.44 39.63
CA ASN A 214 -3.56 -25.77 38.60
C ASN A 214 -3.36 -26.60 37.33
N SER A 215 -3.33 -27.94 37.44
CA SER A 215 -3.29 -28.85 36.29
C SER A 215 -4.55 -28.71 35.43
N GLY A 216 -5.73 -28.62 36.08
CA GLY A 216 -7.00 -28.33 35.41
C GLY A 216 -7.03 -26.99 34.69
N ARG A 217 -6.43 -25.95 35.29
CA ARG A 217 -6.31 -24.62 34.67
C ARG A 217 -5.37 -24.62 33.46
N PHE A 218 -4.32 -25.43 33.47
CA PHE A 218 -3.46 -25.62 32.31
C PHE A 218 -4.16 -26.38 31.17
N VAL A 219 -4.92 -27.43 31.49
CA VAL A 219 -5.77 -28.16 30.53
C VAL A 219 -6.82 -27.24 29.91
N ALA A 220 -7.48 -26.42 30.72
CA ALA A 220 -8.42 -25.38 30.29
C ALA A 220 -7.76 -24.38 29.31
N ALA A 221 -6.59 -23.84 29.66
CA ALA A 221 -5.85 -22.92 28.81
C ALA A 221 -5.44 -23.55 27.47
N LEU A 222 -4.99 -24.82 27.46
CA LEU A 222 -4.61 -25.53 26.24
C LEU A 222 -5.81 -25.84 25.34
N ALA A 223 -6.90 -26.36 25.90
CA ALA A 223 -8.15 -26.61 25.17
C ALA A 223 -8.74 -25.33 24.56
N THR A 224 -8.54 -24.21 25.26
CA THR A 224 -9.00 -22.90 24.81
C THR A 224 -8.12 -22.33 23.70
N LEU A 225 -6.79 -22.46 23.80
CA LEU A 225 -5.86 -22.08 22.72
C LEU A 225 -6.19 -22.83 21.41
N ILE A 226 -6.52 -24.12 21.49
CA ILE A 226 -6.96 -24.92 20.34
C ILE A 226 -8.32 -24.41 19.81
N SER A 227 -9.29 -24.15 20.69
CA SER A 227 -10.63 -23.68 20.30
C SER A 227 -10.62 -22.28 19.69
N CYS A 228 -9.73 -21.39 20.15
CA CYS A 228 -9.51 -20.04 19.61
C CYS A 228 -8.99 -20.03 18.16
N VAL A 229 -8.49 -21.14 17.63
CA VAL A 229 -8.08 -21.23 16.22
C VAL A 229 -9.27 -21.22 15.26
N LEU A 230 -10.38 -21.85 15.65
CA LEU A 230 -11.50 -22.12 14.75
C LEU A 230 -12.12 -20.88 14.10
N PRO A 231 -12.35 -19.76 14.80
CA PRO A 231 -12.87 -18.53 14.20
C PRO A 231 -11.96 -17.88 13.14
N PHE A 232 -10.66 -18.19 13.15
CA PHE A 232 -9.67 -17.63 12.21
C PHE A 232 -9.28 -18.59 11.09
N THR A 233 -9.67 -19.86 11.20
CA THR A 233 -9.37 -20.92 10.23
C THR A 233 -9.79 -20.52 8.82
N PHE A 234 -8.82 -20.53 7.89
CA PHE A 234 -8.93 -20.07 6.50
C PHE A 234 -9.35 -18.60 6.25
N SER A 235 -9.49 -17.77 7.29
CA SER A 235 -9.90 -16.37 7.11
C SER A 235 -8.88 -15.51 6.34
N PRO A 236 -7.55 -15.64 6.57
CA PRO A 236 -6.55 -14.99 5.71
C PRO A 236 -6.56 -15.48 4.26
N GLU A 237 -6.83 -16.77 4.03
CA GLU A 237 -6.89 -17.37 2.71
C GLU A 237 -8.03 -16.81 1.84
N MET A 238 -9.09 -16.26 2.44
CA MET A 238 -10.13 -15.54 1.69
C MET A 238 -9.58 -14.31 0.97
N ILE A 239 -8.60 -13.61 1.56
CA ILE A 239 -7.90 -12.47 0.94
C ILE A 239 -7.08 -12.95 -0.27
N VAL A 240 -6.49 -14.15 -0.17
CA VAL A 240 -5.74 -14.77 -1.27
C VAL A 240 -6.65 -15.10 -2.45
N VAL A 241 -7.77 -15.80 -2.21
CA VAL A 241 -8.70 -16.21 -3.27
C VAL A 241 -9.41 -15.03 -3.91
N THR A 242 -9.81 -14.02 -3.13
CA THR A 242 -10.37 -12.77 -3.68
C THR A 242 -9.36 -11.99 -4.53
N GLY A 243 -8.06 -12.20 -4.31
CA GLY A 243 -6.98 -11.71 -5.19
C GLY A 243 -7.10 -12.11 -6.65
N GLY A 244 -7.74 -13.25 -6.95
CA GLY A 244 -7.98 -13.70 -8.32
C GLY A 244 -9.15 -13.02 -9.04
N GLU A 245 -10.07 -12.35 -8.31
CA GLU A 245 -11.30 -11.73 -8.86
C GLU A 245 -11.41 -10.22 -8.52
N ILE A 246 -10.40 -9.63 -7.87
CA ILE A 246 -10.31 -8.19 -7.52
C ILE A 246 -9.55 -7.36 -8.58
N GLN A 247 -9.93 -6.09 -8.74
CA GLN A 247 -9.20 -5.10 -9.54
C GLN A 247 -7.85 -4.69 -8.90
N SER A 248 -6.82 -4.49 -9.74
CA SER A 248 -5.43 -4.14 -9.35
C SER A 248 -4.92 -4.86 -8.08
N PRO A 249 -4.85 -6.19 -8.09
CA PRO A 249 -4.64 -6.99 -6.89
C PRO A 249 -3.32 -6.71 -6.17
N ARG A 250 -2.21 -6.43 -6.88
CA ARG A 250 -0.89 -6.20 -6.23
C ARG A 250 -0.91 -4.93 -5.38
N ARG A 251 -1.64 -3.89 -5.84
CA ARG A 251 -1.85 -2.63 -5.10
C ARG A 251 -2.90 -2.73 -3.98
N ASN A 252 -3.94 -3.54 -4.16
CA ASN A 252 -5.09 -3.58 -3.24
C ASN A 252 -4.94 -4.63 -2.12
N LEU A 253 -4.43 -5.84 -2.41
CA LEU A 253 -4.26 -6.92 -1.43
C LEU A 253 -3.43 -6.51 -0.18
N PRO A 254 -2.30 -5.79 -0.29
CA PRO A 254 -1.52 -5.37 0.89
C PRO A 254 -2.29 -4.42 1.82
N LYS A 255 -3.16 -3.57 1.25
CA LYS A 255 -4.00 -2.63 2.02
C LYS A 255 -5.13 -3.38 2.73
N ILE A 256 -5.78 -4.30 2.01
CA ILE A 256 -6.82 -5.18 2.55
C ILE A 256 -6.25 -5.99 3.72
N ALA A 257 -5.10 -6.65 3.53
CA ALA A 257 -4.40 -7.43 4.53
C ALA A 257 -4.13 -6.66 5.83
N ARG A 258 -3.57 -5.45 5.72
CA ARG A 258 -3.23 -4.60 6.86
C ARG A 258 -4.47 -4.14 7.62
N ASN A 259 -5.51 -3.71 6.90
CA ASN A 259 -6.75 -3.23 7.51
C ASN A 259 -7.55 -4.38 8.15
N PHE A 260 -7.57 -5.55 7.50
CA PHE A 260 -8.16 -6.78 8.03
C PHE A 260 -7.52 -7.18 9.37
N PHE A 261 -6.19 -7.20 9.44
CA PHE A 261 -5.46 -7.57 10.64
C PHE A 261 -5.81 -6.68 11.86
N TRP A 262 -5.77 -5.35 11.69
CA TRP A 262 -6.13 -4.42 12.77
C TRP A 262 -7.61 -4.52 13.17
N ARG A 263 -8.51 -4.78 12.22
CA ARG A 263 -9.94 -4.98 12.50
C ARG A 263 -10.21 -6.27 13.29
N LEU A 264 -9.51 -7.37 12.97
CA LEU A 264 -9.57 -8.60 13.77
C LEU A 264 -9.16 -8.34 15.22
N ILE A 265 -8.02 -7.66 15.44
CA ILE A 265 -7.56 -7.29 16.78
C ILE A 265 -8.66 -6.54 17.55
N VAL A 266 -9.23 -5.48 16.95
CA VAL A 266 -10.25 -4.65 17.60
C VAL A 266 -11.51 -5.45 17.93
N PHE A 267 -12.07 -6.20 16.96
CA PHE A 267 -13.35 -6.88 17.16
C PHE A 267 -13.25 -8.17 17.98
N TYR A 268 -12.19 -8.97 17.83
CA TYR A 268 -12.03 -10.20 18.61
C TYR A 268 -11.50 -9.95 20.01
N ILE A 269 -10.48 -9.11 20.21
CA ILE A 269 -10.00 -8.81 21.57
C ILE A 269 -11.04 -7.96 22.31
N GLY A 270 -11.52 -6.88 21.68
CA GLY A 270 -12.57 -6.03 22.24
C GLY A 270 -13.85 -6.80 22.51
N GLY A 271 -14.30 -7.62 21.56
CA GLY A 271 -15.49 -8.47 21.70
C GLY A 271 -15.35 -9.51 22.82
N THR A 272 -14.20 -10.17 22.96
CA THR A 272 -14.04 -11.21 24.00
C THR A 272 -13.89 -10.62 25.40
N ILE A 273 -13.28 -9.43 25.55
CA ILE A 273 -13.29 -8.67 26.82
C ILE A 273 -14.72 -8.20 27.13
N ALA A 274 -15.44 -7.66 26.14
CA ALA A 274 -16.81 -7.21 26.28
C ALA A 274 -17.77 -8.36 26.68
N ILE A 275 -17.57 -9.56 26.15
CA ILE A 275 -18.25 -10.80 26.55
C ILE A 275 -17.94 -11.17 28.00
N SER A 276 -16.67 -11.26 28.40
CA SER A 276 -16.29 -11.74 29.74
C SER A 276 -16.65 -10.75 30.87
N VAL A 277 -17.01 -9.51 30.52
CA VAL A 277 -17.61 -8.52 31.41
C VAL A 277 -19.12 -8.74 31.60
N ILE A 278 -19.86 -9.17 30.58
CA ILE A 278 -21.33 -9.26 30.63
C ILE A 278 -21.89 -10.66 30.86
N CYS A 279 -21.08 -11.71 30.68
CA CYS A 279 -21.52 -13.10 30.77
C CYS A 279 -20.68 -13.88 31.80
N PRO A 280 -21.30 -14.56 32.78
CA PRO A 280 -20.59 -15.49 33.65
C PRO A 280 -20.05 -16.67 32.84
N SER A 281 -18.87 -17.19 33.20
CA SER A 281 -18.23 -18.33 32.52
C SER A 281 -18.81 -19.70 32.92
N ASP A 282 -19.62 -19.74 33.97
CA ASP A 282 -20.30 -20.92 34.50
C ASP A 282 -21.81 -20.94 34.21
N ASP A 283 -22.34 -19.95 33.48
CA ASP A 283 -23.76 -19.90 33.13
C ASP A 283 -24.16 -21.18 32.36
N PRO A 284 -25.12 -21.98 32.87
CA PRO A 284 -25.48 -23.25 32.25
C PRO A 284 -26.08 -23.07 30.85
N SER A 285 -26.56 -21.89 30.50
CA SER A 285 -27.07 -21.56 29.16
C SER A 285 -25.98 -21.66 28.08
N LEU A 286 -24.71 -21.43 28.45
CA LEU A 286 -23.56 -21.57 27.53
C LEU A 286 -23.28 -23.02 27.09
N THR A 287 -23.89 -24.01 27.75
CA THR A 287 -23.59 -25.44 27.53
C THR A 287 -24.83 -26.31 27.31
N ARG A 288 -25.97 -26.00 27.95
CA ARG A 288 -27.20 -26.83 27.86
C ARG A 288 -27.89 -26.80 26.50
N GLY A 289 -27.59 -25.84 25.62
CA GLY A 289 -28.20 -25.71 24.28
C GLY A 289 -27.42 -26.37 23.14
N GLY A 290 -26.31 -27.06 23.42
CA GLY A 290 -25.32 -27.41 22.39
C GLY A 290 -24.62 -26.17 21.82
N SER A 291 -23.88 -26.31 20.72
CA SER A 291 -23.15 -25.21 20.06
C SER A 291 -24.03 -24.31 19.18
N GLY A 292 -25.29 -24.08 19.59
CA GLY A 292 -26.24 -23.16 18.97
C GLY A 292 -26.26 -21.77 19.64
N ALA A 293 -26.93 -20.79 19.02
CA ALA A 293 -26.90 -19.41 19.52
C ALA A 293 -27.79 -19.11 20.75
N ALA A 294 -28.63 -20.04 21.19
CA ALA A 294 -29.18 -19.97 22.55
C ALA A 294 -28.07 -19.98 23.62
N SER A 295 -26.89 -20.51 23.27
CA SER A 295 -25.65 -20.52 24.04
C SER A 295 -24.71 -19.35 23.71
N SER A 296 -25.16 -18.35 22.93
CA SER A 296 -24.34 -17.16 22.60
C SER A 296 -24.11 -16.30 23.85
N PRO A 297 -22.86 -15.98 24.20
CA PRO A 297 -22.57 -15.25 25.44
C PRO A 297 -23.07 -13.80 25.40
N TRP A 298 -23.21 -13.22 24.20
CA TRP A 298 -23.85 -11.93 24.00
C TRP A 298 -25.34 -11.97 24.39
N VAL A 299 -26.05 -13.00 23.92
CA VAL A 299 -27.49 -13.19 24.18
C VAL A 299 -27.74 -13.49 25.66
N VAL A 300 -26.88 -14.33 26.26
CA VAL A 300 -26.91 -14.64 27.70
C VAL A 300 -26.68 -13.39 28.54
N GLY A 301 -25.62 -12.62 28.30
CA GLY A 301 -25.34 -11.40 29.08
C GLY A 301 -26.44 -10.34 28.99
N ILE A 302 -27.07 -10.18 27.82
CA ILE A 302 -28.18 -9.23 27.61
C ILE A 302 -29.47 -9.68 28.29
N ARG A 303 -29.74 -10.99 28.30
CA ARG A 303 -30.84 -11.59 29.07
C ARG A 303 -30.62 -11.41 30.58
N ASN A 304 -29.41 -11.67 31.06
CA ASN A 304 -29.04 -11.51 32.48
C ASN A 304 -29.08 -10.04 32.92
N ALA A 305 -28.81 -9.09 32.01
CA ALA A 305 -29.01 -7.65 32.23
C ALA A 305 -30.48 -7.19 32.23
N GLY A 306 -31.45 -8.07 31.92
CA GLY A 306 -32.88 -7.75 31.95
C GLY A 306 -33.41 -7.02 30.69
N ILE A 307 -32.67 -6.98 29.58
CA ILE A 307 -33.08 -6.23 28.38
C ILE A 307 -34.03 -7.07 27.52
N ALA A 308 -35.30 -6.68 27.48
CA ALA A 308 -36.32 -7.31 26.65
C ALA A 308 -36.14 -7.00 25.14
N GLY A 309 -36.58 -7.94 24.27
CA GLY A 309 -36.62 -7.78 22.81
C GLY A 309 -35.27 -7.86 22.09
N LEU A 310 -34.23 -7.20 22.62
CA LEU A 310 -32.90 -7.14 22.03
C LEU A 310 -32.25 -8.52 21.75
N PRO A 311 -32.38 -9.54 22.63
CA PRO A 311 -31.95 -10.91 22.34
C PRO A 311 -32.49 -11.49 21.00
N SER A 312 -33.74 -11.20 20.65
CA SER A 312 -34.36 -11.66 19.40
C SER A 312 -33.75 -10.96 18.18
N VAL A 313 -33.49 -9.64 18.26
CA VAL A 313 -32.85 -8.88 17.19
C VAL A 313 -31.44 -9.40 16.93
N ILE A 314 -30.69 -9.68 17.99
CA ILE A 314 -29.32 -10.19 17.91
C ILE A 314 -29.31 -11.58 17.28
N ASN A 315 -30.16 -12.50 17.72
CA ASN A 315 -30.24 -13.85 17.12
C ASN A 315 -30.61 -13.80 15.63
N ALA A 316 -31.49 -12.89 15.21
CA ALA A 316 -31.82 -12.70 13.79
C ALA A 316 -30.58 -12.26 12.99
N VAL A 317 -29.79 -11.32 13.52
CA VAL A 317 -28.53 -10.92 12.86
C VAL A 317 -27.47 -12.04 12.90
N ILE A 318 -27.38 -12.83 13.98
CA ILE A 318 -26.48 -13.99 14.06
C ILE A 318 -26.81 -15.03 12.97
N ILE A 319 -28.08 -15.28 12.66
CA ILE A 319 -28.48 -16.13 11.52
C ILE A 319 -27.92 -15.55 10.21
N THR A 320 -28.15 -14.26 9.94
CA THR A 320 -27.62 -13.65 8.70
C THR A 320 -26.09 -13.66 8.65
N ALA A 321 -25.43 -13.55 9.80
CA ALA A 321 -23.98 -13.60 9.94
C ALA A 321 -23.41 -14.98 9.60
N ALA A 322 -23.99 -16.03 10.19
CA ALA A 322 -23.65 -17.43 9.95
C ALA A 322 -23.91 -17.83 8.49
N TRP A 323 -25.10 -17.50 7.98
CA TRP A 323 -25.49 -17.81 6.61
C TRP A 323 -24.59 -17.15 5.55
N SER A 324 -24.20 -15.88 5.73
CA SER A 324 -23.21 -15.22 4.83
C SER A 324 -21.80 -15.84 4.94
N SER A 325 -21.39 -16.32 6.12
CA SER A 325 -20.14 -17.08 6.25
C SER A 325 -20.21 -18.40 5.48
N GLY A 326 -21.32 -19.14 5.57
CA GLY A 326 -21.58 -20.34 4.74
C GLY A 326 -21.58 -20.05 3.23
N ASN A 327 -22.19 -18.92 2.82
CA ASN A 327 -22.17 -18.44 1.44
C ASN A 327 -20.74 -18.17 0.93
N SER A 328 -19.90 -17.58 1.79
CA SER A 328 -18.49 -17.32 1.53
C SER A 328 -17.66 -18.61 1.43
N PHE A 329 -17.91 -19.62 2.27
CA PHE A 329 -17.23 -20.91 2.15
C PHE A 329 -17.59 -21.66 0.85
N LEU A 330 -18.82 -21.57 0.35
CA LEU A 330 -19.20 -22.20 -0.93
C LEU A 330 -18.49 -21.51 -2.12
N TYR A 331 -18.34 -20.20 -2.06
CA TYR A 331 -17.55 -19.43 -3.02
C TYR A 331 -16.09 -19.93 -3.02
N LEU A 332 -15.45 -20.03 -1.85
CA LEU A 332 -14.07 -20.53 -1.74
C LEU A 332 -13.90 -21.98 -2.24
N ALA A 333 -14.83 -22.87 -1.90
CA ALA A 333 -14.83 -24.26 -2.35
C ALA A 333 -14.89 -24.36 -3.88
N SER A 334 -15.86 -23.68 -4.50
CA SER A 334 -16.06 -23.69 -5.96
C SER A 334 -14.88 -23.05 -6.72
N ARG A 335 -14.29 -21.97 -6.22
CA ARG A 335 -13.12 -21.32 -6.85
C ARG A 335 -11.84 -22.14 -6.70
N SER A 336 -11.66 -22.84 -5.57
CA SER A 336 -10.54 -23.77 -5.39
C SER A 336 -10.66 -24.99 -6.32
N LEU A 337 -11.86 -25.55 -6.50
CA LEU A 337 -12.10 -26.66 -7.43
C LEU A 337 -11.88 -26.24 -8.89
N TYR A 338 -12.32 -25.04 -9.28
CA TYR A 338 -12.00 -24.45 -10.58
C TYR A 338 -10.48 -24.28 -10.77
N SER A 339 -9.78 -23.73 -9.77
CA SER A 339 -8.32 -23.53 -9.80
C SER A 339 -7.57 -24.84 -10.04
N MET A 340 -7.92 -25.91 -9.30
CA MET A 340 -7.35 -27.24 -9.50
C MET A 340 -7.60 -27.79 -10.91
N ALA A 341 -8.75 -27.50 -11.52
CA ALA A 341 -9.08 -27.97 -12.86
C ALA A 341 -8.37 -27.19 -13.98
N VAL A 342 -8.03 -25.91 -13.74
CA VAL A 342 -7.12 -25.12 -14.60
C VAL A 342 -5.69 -25.66 -14.51
N GLU A 343 -5.24 -26.01 -13.30
CA GLU A 343 -3.91 -26.56 -13.03
C GLU A 343 -3.72 -28.00 -13.56
N GLY A 344 -4.81 -28.75 -13.72
CA GLY A 344 -4.81 -30.18 -14.11
C GLY A 344 -4.84 -31.16 -12.93
N SER A 345 -4.97 -30.65 -11.71
CA SER A 345 -5.12 -31.42 -10.45
C SER A 345 -6.56 -31.90 -10.18
N ALA A 346 -7.55 -31.44 -10.97
CA ALA A 346 -8.93 -31.90 -10.96
C ALA A 346 -9.50 -32.10 -12.38
N PRO A 347 -10.60 -32.86 -12.56
CA PRO A 347 -11.20 -33.13 -13.87
C PRO A 347 -11.54 -31.86 -14.67
N ARG A 348 -11.19 -31.85 -15.96
CA ARG A 348 -11.33 -30.70 -16.88
C ARG A 348 -12.75 -30.12 -16.98
N ILE A 349 -13.79 -30.88 -16.66
CA ILE A 349 -15.19 -30.41 -16.63
C ILE A 349 -15.38 -29.19 -15.71
N PHE A 350 -14.63 -29.09 -14.61
CA PHE A 350 -14.76 -27.99 -13.65
C PHE A 350 -14.12 -26.67 -14.11
N ARG A 351 -13.35 -26.67 -15.21
CA ARG A 351 -12.81 -25.44 -15.84
C ARG A 351 -13.88 -24.64 -16.60
N LYS A 352 -15.05 -25.23 -16.89
CA LYS A 352 -16.06 -24.61 -17.76
C LYS A 352 -16.88 -23.52 -17.03
N CYS A 353 -16.61 -22.26 -17.33
CA CYS A 353 -17.40 -21.11 -16.84
C CYS A 353 -18.60 -20.76 -17.72
N SER A 354 -19.59 -20.12 -17.11
CA SER A 354 -20.69 -19.43 -17.81
C SER A 354 -20.19 -18.19 -18.57
N LYS A 355 -21.05 -17.61 -19.43
CA LYS A 355 -20.76 -16.35 -20.14
C LYS A 355 -20.41 -15.18 -19.20
N ASN A 356 -20.84 -15.26 -17.93
CA ASN A 356 -20.61 -14.24 -16.91
C ASN A 356 -19.43 -14.60 -15.97
N GLY A 357 -18.59 -15.57 -16.34
CA GLY A 357 -17.37 -15.94 -15.60
C GLY A 357 -17.59 -16.81 -14.36
N VAL A 358 -18.75 -17.47 -14.21
CA VAL A 358 -19.06 -18.32 -13.04
C VAL A 358 -18.78 -19.79 -13.34
N PRO A 359 -17.97 -20.52 -12.54
CA PRO A 359 -17.65 -21.93 -12.78
C PRO A 359 -18.79 -22.87 -12.31
N VAL A 360 -19.89 -22.92 -13.07
CA VAL A 360 -21.16 -23.59 -12.68
C VAL A 360 -20.96 -25.04 -12.23
N TYR A 361 -20.18 -25.84 -12.97
CA TYR A 361 -19.93 -27.25 -12.61
C TYR A 361 -19.18 -27.39 -11.28
N ALA A 362 -18.27 -26.46 -10.97
CA ALA A 362 -17.57 -26.45 -9.69
C ALA A 362 -18.49 -26.01 -8.55
N VAL A 363 -19.37 -25.02 -8.77
CA VAL A 363 -20.40 -24.61 -7.79
C VAL A 363 -21.33 -25.78 -7.46
N VAL A 364 -21.88 -26.46 -8.47
CA VAL A 364 -22.79 -27.61 -8.27
C VAL A 364 -22.07 -28.75 -7.54
N ALA A 365 -20.84 -29.09 -7.92
CA ALA A 365 -20.08 -30.15 -7.25
C ALA A 365 -19.77 -29.82 -5.78
N SER A 366 -19.36 -28.57 -5.47
CA SER A 366 -19.19 -28.13 -4.08
C SER A 366 -20.50 -28.20 -3.30
N SER A 367 -21.63 -27.81 -3.91
CA SER A 367 -22.95 -27.77 -3.27
C SER A 367 -23.49 -29.18 -2.97
N LEU A 368 -23.24 -30.15 -3.86
CA LEU A 368 -23.54 -31.56 -3.60
C LEU A 368 -22.70 -32.11 -2.44
N PHE A 369 -21.45 -31.66 -2.30
CA PHE A 369 -20.61 -32.01 -1.15
C PHE A 369 -21.14 -31.38 0.15
N SER A 370 -21.76 -30.20 0.10
CA SER A 370 -22.45 -29.59 1.24
C SER A 370 -23.71 -30.36 1.71
N LEU A 371 -24.18 -31.39 0.97
CA LEU A 371 -25.20 -32.32 1.46
C LEU A 371 -24.65 -33.28 2.54
N LEU A 372 -23.33 -33.39 2.70
CA LEU A 372 -22.67 -34.08 3.82
C LEU A 372 -22.79 -33.30 5.15
N ALA A 373 -23.83 -32.46 5.28
CA ALA A 373 -24.00 -31.51 6.36
C ALA A 373 -24.07 -32.10 7.77
N TYR A 374 -24.37 -33.39 7.82
CA TYR A 374 -24.56 -34.17 9.03
C TYR A 374 -23.24 -34.69 9.63
N MET A 375 -22.08 -34.31 9.08
CA MET A 375 -20.76 -34.68 9.57
C MET A 375 -19.86 -33.45 9.72
N ASN A 376 -19.12 -33.38 10.83
CA ASN A 376 -18.37 -32.18 11.24
C ASN A 376 -16.93 -32.57 11.61
N VAL A 377 -15.93 -32.07 10.87
CA VAL A 377 -14.52 -32.54 10.94
C VAL A 377 -13.56 -31.35 10.82
N ASN A 378 -12.52 -31.28 11.67
CA ASN A 378 -11.88 -30.00 12.00
C ASN A 378 -10.34 -30.04 12.14
N THR A 379 -9.62 -30.70 11.22
CA THR A 379 -8.14 -30.73 11.22
C THR A 379 -7.49 -29.95 10.07
N GLY A 380 -8.25 -29.57 9.04
CA GLY A 380 -7.69 -29.03 7.79
C GLY A 380 -6.95 -27.70 7.93
N GLY A 381 -7.40 -26.82 8.84
CA GLY A 381 -6.82 -25.50 9.06
C GLY A 381 -5.35 -25.52 9.53
N PHE A 382 -5.03 -26.37 10.50
CA PHE A 382 -3.66 -26.51 11.01
C PHE A 382 -2.70 -26.99 9.92
N ILE A 383 -3.12 -28.00 9.15
CA ILE A 383 -2.34 -28.59 8.06
C ILE A 383 -2.12 -27.57 6.93
N SER A 384 -3.15 -26.77 6.60
CA SER A 384 -3.05 -25.62 5.68
C SER A 384 -1.94 -24.66 6.10
N TRP A 385 -1.96 -24.17 7.34
CA TRP A 385 -1.01 -23.13 7.78
C TRP A 385 0.45 -23.63 7.88
N VAL A 386 0.65 -24.90 8.20
CA VAL A 386 1.97 -25.56 8.08
C VAL A 386 2.44 -25.54 6.62
N CYS A 387 1.58 -25.90 5.67
CA CYS A 387 1.93 -25.93 4.24
C CYS A 387 2.09 -24.53 3.61
N CYS A 388 1.30 -23.54 4.03
CA CYS A 388 1.49 -22.12 3.72
C CYS A 388 2.88 -21.63 4.18
N SER A 389 3.29 -22.03 5.39
CA SER A 389 4.60 -21.66 5.96
C SER A 389 5.76 -22.27 5.17
N ILE A 390 5.65 -23.55 4.79
CA ILE A 390 6.61 -24.24 3.90
C ILE A 390 6.69 -23.52 2.55
N THR A 391 5.55 -23.14 1.97
CA THR A 391 5.45 -22.41 0.70
C THR A 391 6.12 -21.04 0.78
N TYR A 392 5.91 -20.28 1.87
CA TYR A 392 6.57 -19.00 2.10
C TYR A 392 8.10 -19.14 2.23
N ILE A 393 8.59 -20.09 3.02
CA ILE A 393 10.03 -20.33 3.21
C ILE A 393 10.71 -20.67 1.87
N ARG A 394 10.03 -21.46 1.02
CA ARG A 394 10.52 -21.85 -0.31
C ARG A 394 10.51 -20.69 -1.29
N PHE A 395 9.46 -19.87 -1.27
CA PHE A 395 9.37 -18.62 -2.03
C PHE A 395 10.50 -17.65 -1.66
N ARG A 396 10.72 -17.35 -0.37
CA ARG A 396 11.81 -16.50 0.10
C ARG A 396 13.18 -17.01 -0.37
N LYS A 397 13.44 -18.31 -0.19
CA LYS A 397 14.69 -18.93 -0.64
C LYS A 397 14.88 -18.87 -2.17
N ALA A 398 13.80 -18.87 -2.95
CA ALA A 398 13.87 -18.64 -4.40
C ALA A 398 14.24 -17.18 -4.72
N CYS A 399 13.58 -16.20 -4.10
CA CYS A 399 13.90 -14.77 -4.28
C CYS A 399 15.35 -14.44 -3.91
N ASP A 400 15.83 -14.97 -2.78
CA ASP A 400 17.19 -14.73 -2.30
C ASP A 400 18.25 -15.34 -3.25
N ILE A 401 18.00 -16.52 -3.82
CA ILE A 401 18.90 -17.20 -4.78
C ILE A 401 18.85 -16.55 -6.17
N GLN A 402 17.68 -16.14 -6.63
CA GLN A 402 17.47 -15.46 -7.91
C GLN A 402 17.81 -13.96 -7.84
N LYS A 403 18.33 -13.47 -6.70
CA LYS A 403 18.77 -12.08 -6.46
C LYS A 403 17.67 -11.03 -6.71
N ILE A 404 16.41 -11.38 -6.47
CA ILE A 404 15.30 -10.44 -6.60
C ILE A 404 15.46 -9.35 -5.51
N PRO A 405 15.55 -8.06 -5.87
CA PRO A 405 15.73 -6.98 -4.88
C PRO A 405 14.59 -7.00 -3.86
N THR A 406 14.92 -6.89 -2.56
CA THR A 406 13.89 -6.97 -1.50
C THR A 406 12.84 -5.85 -1.63
N ASP A 407 13.21 -4.71 -2.23
CA ASP A 407 12.32 -3.56 -2.47
C ASP A 407 11.34 -3.77 -3.63
N SER A 408 11.52 -4.82 -4.45
CA SER A 408 10.54 -5.22 -5.48
C SER A 408 9.34 -5.99 -4.92
N LEU A 409 9.42 -6.42 -3.64
CA LEU A 409 8.33 -7.06 -2.93
C LEU A 409 7.36 -5.99 -2.41
N ILE A 410 6.20 -5.85 -3.07
CA ILE A 410 5.19 -4.80 -2.80
C ILE A 410 4.64 -4.86 -1.37
N ALA A 411 4.70 -6.03 -0.72
CA ALA A 411 4.33 -6.21 0.69
C ALA A 411 5.41 -7.01 1.43
N ARG A 412 5.68 -6.61 2.68
CA ARG A 412 6.60 -7.30 3.60
C ARG A 412 6.02 -7.30 5.00
N SER A 413 6.03 -8.46 5.66
CA SER A 413 5.74 -8.63 7.08
C SER A 413 7.03 -8.47 7.89
N PRO A 414 7.02 -7.69 9.01
CA PRO A 414 8.23 -7.41 9.78
C PRO A 414 8.77 -8.62 10.54
N LEU A 415 7.96 -9.67 10.75
CA LEU A 415 8.35 -10.88 11.50
C LEU A 415 8.98 -11.97 10.62
N GLN A 416 9.01 -11.79 9.30
CA GLN A 416 9.47 -12.84 8.38
C GLN A 416 10.99 -12.79 8.14
N PRO A 417 11.67 -13.95 7.95
CA PRO A 417 11.12 -15.31 7.82
C PRO A 417 10.91 -16.07 9.14
N ILE A 418 11.31 -15.50 10.29
CA ILE A 418 11.26 -16.16 11.61
C ILE A 418 9.82 -16.56 11.97
N GLY A 419 8.85 -15.69 11.65
CA GLY A 419 7.42 -15.93 11.83
C GLY A 419 6.96 -17.25 11.22
N SER A 420 7.32 -17.55 9.97
CA SER A 420 6.93 -18.82 9.31
C SER A 420 7.49 -20.07 10.00
N TYR A 421 8.69 -20.03 10.58
CA TYR A 421 9.21 -21.17 11.34
C TYR A 421 8.46 -21.36 12.67
N ILE A 422 8.14 -20.27 13.37
CA ILE A 422 7.32 -20.30 14.59
C ILE A 422 5.92 -20.81 14.28
N THR A 423 5.28 -20.29 13.23
CA THR A 423 3.96 -20.73 12.73
C THR A 423 3.94 -22.23 12.40
N MET A 424 4.96 -22.72 11.69
CA MET A 424 5.08 -24.13 11.31
C MET A 424 5.21 -25.05 12.55
N PHE A 425 6.05 -24.69 13.53
CA PHE A 425 6.21 -25.46 14.76
C PHE A 425 4.96 -25.42 15.65
N MET A 426 4.39 -24.23 15.88
CA MET A 426 3.21 -24.04 16.73
C MET A 426 1.98 -24.74 16.17
N PHE A 427 1.65 -24.58 14.88
CA PHE A 427 0.48 -25.25 14.30
C PHE A 427 0.71 -26.74 14.03
N GLY A 428 1.95 -27.19 13.82
CA GLY A 428 2.29 -28.61 13.84
C GLY A 428 2.00 -29.24 15.21
N LEU A 429 2.42 -28.58 16.29
CA LEU A 429 2.16 -29.02 17.67
C LEU A 429 0.66 -28.99 18.00
N LEU A 430 -0.04 -27.90 17.68
CA LEU A 430 -1.49 -27.79 17.91
C LEU A 430 -2.30 -28.81 17.11
N CYS A 431 -1.86 -29.18 15.89
CA CYS A 431 -2.50 -30.25 15.11
C CYS A 431 -2.44 -31.61 15.82
N LEU A 432 -1.31 -31.94 16.45
CA LEU A 432 -1.15 -33.17 17.24
C LEU A 432 -1.96 -33.11 18.54
N LEU A 433 -2.05 -31.94 19.17
CA LEU A 433 -2.80 -31.73 20.41
C LEU A 433 -4.31 -31.53 20.21
N ASN A 434 -4.81 -31.41 18.98
CA ASN A 434 -6.20 -31.04 18.67
C ASN A 434 -7.26 -31.93 19.38
N GLY A 435 -7.02 -33.23 19.46
CA GLY A 435 -7.89 -34.22 20.13
C GLY A 435 -7.37 -34.71 21.49
N PHE A 436 -6.49 -33.96 22.16
CA PHE A 436 -5.78 -34.45 23.35
C PHE A 436 -6.69 -34.92 24.50
N THR A 437 -7.91 -34.37 24.60
CA THR A 437 -8.89 -34.73 25.63
C THR A 437 -9.35 -36.19 25.55
N VAL A 438 -9.30 -36.80 24.37
CA VAL A 438 -9.74 -38.19 24.15
C VAL A 438 -8.79 -39.20 24.81
N PHE A 439 -7.55 -38.79 25.11
CA PHE A 439 -6.55 -39.61 25.81
C PHE A 439 -6.61 -39.50 27.34
N PHE A 440 -7.52 -38.68 27.90
CA PHE A 440 -7.73 -38.66 29.35
C PHE A 440 -8.52 -39.91 29.81
N PRO A 441 -8.26 -40.43 31.02
CA PRO A 441 -9.06 -41.50 31.60
C PRO A 441 -10.55 -41.17 31.56
N SER A 442 -11.38 -42.15 31.18
CA SER A 442 -12.84 -42.04 31.12
C SER A 442 -13.42 -41.10 30.05
N GLN A 443 -12.62 -40.56 29.12
CA GLN A 443 -13.07 -39.61 28.07
C GLN A 443 -12.86 -40.15 26.64
N TRP A 444 -12.65 -41.46 26.48
CA TRP A 444 -12.42 -42.08 25.16
C TRP A 444 -13.71 -42.12 24.32
N SER A 445 -13.65 -41.55 23.12
CA SER A 445 -14.72 -41.53 22.13
C SER A 445 -14.15 -41.74 20.73
N VAL A 446 -14.60 -42.79 20.05
CA VAL A 446 -14.17 -43.10 18.68
C VAL A 446 -14.62 -42.02 17.70
N VAL A 447 -15.78 -41.41 17.93
CA VAL A 447 -16.33 -40.32 17.11
C VAL A 447 -15.45 -39.08 17.24
N ASP A 448 -15.09 -38.69 18.46
CA ASP A 448 -14.25 -37.50 18.69
C ASP A 448 -12.81 -37.74 18.25
N PHE A 449 -12.24 -38.94 18.47
CA PHE A 449 -10.92 -39.33 17.96
C PHE A 449 -10.84 -39.21 16.44
N LEU A 450 -11.80 -39.80 15.71
CA LEU A 450 -11.83 -39.72 14.26
C LEU A 450 -12.06 -38.28 13.79
N SER A 451 -12.99 -37.55 14.40
CA SER A 451 -13.28 -36.15 14.02
C SER A 451 -12.09 -35.20 14.27
N ALA A 452 -11.27 -35.49 15.27
CA ALA A 452 -10.10 -34.71 15.66
C ALA A 452 -8.79 -35.10 14.95
N TYR A 453 -8.72 -36.26 14.27
CA TYR A 453 -7.48 -36.76 13.67
C TYR A 453 -7.57 -37.31 12.22
N ILE A 454 -8.75 -37.57 11.66
CA ILE A 454 -8.91 -38.24 10.34
C ILE A 454 -8.25 -37.49 9.16
N GLY A 455 -8.08 -36.16 9.25
CA GLY A 455 -7.39 -35.41 8.21
C GLY A 455 -5.88 -35.68 8.10
N LEU A 456 -5.23 -36.19 9.16
CA LEU A 456 -3.81 -36.56 9.12
C LEU A 456 -3.53 -37.77 8.19
N PRO A 457 -4.17 -38.95 8.37
CA PRO A 457 -3.98 -40.05 7.43
C PRO A 457 -4.49 -39.70 6.04
N LEU A 458 -5.58 -38.94 5.88
CA LEU A 458 -6.04 -38.48 4.57
C LEU A 458 -5.00 -37.61 3.85
N PHE A 459 -4.38 -36.65 4.54
CA PHE A 459 -3.27 -35.84 4.01
C PHE A 459 -2.10 -36.71 3.52
N VAL A 460 -1.66 -37.67 4.35
CA VAL A 460 -0.58 -38.61 4.01
C VAL A 460 -0.98 -39.45 2.79
N ILE A 461 -2.18 -40.02 2.78
CA ILE A 461 -2.68 -40.86 1.68
C ILE A 461 -2.73 -40.05 0.36
N PHE A 462 -3.38 -38.88 0.34
CA PHE A 462 -3.47 -38.07 -0.89
C PHE A 462 -2.10 -37.64 -1.42
N TYR A 463 -1.19 -37.22 -0.53
CA TYR A 463 0.17 -36.84 -0.92
C TYR A 463 0.94 -38.02 -1.50
N PHE A 464 0.99 -39.16 -0.81
CA PHE A 464 1.77 -40.32 -1.26
C PHE A 464 1.14 -41.04 -2.46
N VAL A 465 -0.19 -41.12 -2.57
CA VAL A 465 -0.87 -41.68 -3.76
C VAL A 465 -0.53 -40.86 -5.01
N HIS A 466 -0.66 -39.53 -4.95
CA HIS A 466 -0.28 -38.67 -6.08
C HIS A 466 1.22 -38.77 -6.38
N ARG A 467 2.08 -38.79 -5.34
CA ARG A 467 3.53 -38.97 -5.50
C ARG A 467 3.90 -40.32 -6.13
N PHE A 468 3.16 -41.40 -5.82
CA PHE A 468 3.35 -42.72 -6.42
C PHE A 468 2.82 -42.83 -7.85
N TRP A 469 1.93 -41.93 -8.29
CA TRP A 469 1.55 -41.78 -9.69
C TRP A 469 2.58 -40.92 -10.45
N ARG A 470 2.99 -39.79 -9.85
CA ARG A 470 4.02 -38.86 -10.35
C ARG A 470 5.43 -39.20 -9.83
N ARG A 471 5.86 -40.46 -9.94
CA ARG A 471 7.19 -40.90 -9.41
C ARG A 471 8.38 -40.23 -10.10
N GLN A 472 8.22 -39.82 -11.35
CA GLN A 472 9.26 -39.20 -12.18
C GLN A 472 9.55 -37.74 -11.78
N ASP A 473 8.60 -37.06 -11.14
CA ASP A 473 8.76 -35.66 -10.73
C ASP A 473 9.79 -35.54 -9.58
N PRO A 474 10.56 -34.44 -9.48
CA PRO A 474 11.44 -34.19 -8.36
C PRO A 474 10.65 -33.93 -7.07
N TRP A 475 11.18 -34.41 -5.93
CA TRP A 475 10.55 -34.24 -4.61
C TRP A 475 10.29 -32.78 -4.23
N THR A 476 11.19 -31.88 -4.63
CA THR A 476 11.08 -30.43 -4.47
C THR A 476 11.70 -29.74 -5.69
N ILE A 477 11.05 -28.69 -6.20
CA ILE A 477 11.61 -27.88 -7.29
C ILE A 477 12.87 -27.16 -6.78
N PRO A 478 14.05 -27.29 -7.43
CA PRO A 478 15.25 -26.56 -7.01
C PRO A 478 14.98 -25.04 -7.00
N SER A 479 15.40 -24.32 -5.95
CA SER A 479 15.01 -22.91 -5.75
C SER A 479 15.47 -21.94 -6.86
N HIS A 480 16.44 -22.34 -7.70
CA HIS A 480 16.85 -21.59 -8.89
C HIS A 480 15.99 -21.86 -10.14
N LEU A 481 15.12 -22.88 -10.12
CA LEU A 481 14.17 -23.24 -11.18
C LEU A 481 12.72 -22.88 -10.81
N VAL A 482 12.49 -22.23 -9.67
CA VAL A 482 11.15 -21.77 -9.26
C VAL A 482 10.77 -20.58 -10.14
N ASP A 483 9.66 -20.68 -10.86
CA ASP A 483 9.18 -19.66 -11.78
C ASP A 483 8.56 -18.47 -11.03
N LEU A 484 9.32 -17.36 -10.96
CA LEU A 484 8.91 -16.09 -10.35
C LEU A 484 8.51 -15.01 -11.38
N HIS A 485 8.67 -15.26 -12.68
CA HIS A 485 8.58 -14.22 -13.73
C HIS A 485 7.38 -14.40 -14.67
N ASN A 486 6.96 -15.64 -14.95
CA ASN A 486 5.92 -15.91 -15.93
C ASN A 486 4.54 -15.43 -15.45
N GLY A 487 3.85 -14.64 -16.28
CA GLY A 487 2.60 -13.94 -15.95
C GLY A 487 2.80 -12.61 -15.20
N LEU A 488 4.00 -12.27 -14.76
CA LEU A 488 4.24 -11.01 -14.03
C LEU A 488 4.06 -9.78 -14.94
N ALA A 489 4.61 -9.83 -16.16
CA ALA A 489 4.49 -8.76 -17.15
C ALA A 489 3.04 -8.55 -17.66
N GLU A 490 2.25 -9.62 -17.74
CA GLU A 490 0.82 -9.51 -18.06
C GLU A 490 0.05 -8.82 -16.93
N LEU A 491 0.35 -9.15 -15.66
CA LEU A 491 -0.24 -8.47 -14.50
C LEU A 491 0.17 -7.00 -14.41
N GLU A 492 1.41 -6.66 -14.78
CA GLU A 492 1.89 -5.27 -14.84
C GLU A 492 1.19 -4.48 -15.96
N ALA A 493 1.07 -5.07 -17.15
CA ALA A 493 0.31 -4.48 -18.25
C ALA A 493 -1.19 -4.37 -17.94
N GLU A 494 -1.79 -5.33 -17.23
CA GLU A 494 -3.18 -5.23 -16.75
C GLU A 494 -3.35 -4.15 -15.67
N GLU A 495 -2.39 -3.95 -14.77
CA GLU A 495 -2.42 -2.84 -13.81
C GLU A 495 -2.26 -1.48 -14.52
N ASP A 496 -1.39 -1.38 -15.53
CA ASP A 496 -1.29 -0.20 -16.39
C ASP A 496 -2.57 0.05 -17.20
N LEU A 497 -3.28 -1.00 -17.62
CA LEU A 497 -4.57 -0.92 -18.33
C LEU A 497 -5.76 -0.62 -17.41
N ASP A 498 -5.78 -1.10 -16.18
CA ASP A 498 -6.79 -0.71 -15.18
C ASP A 498 -6.56 0.74 -14.75
N VAL A 499 -5.30 1.17 -14.58
CA VAL A 499 -4.95 2.59 -14.46
C VAL A 499 -5.40 3.36 -15.70
N SER A 500 -5.19 2.83 -16.92
CA SER A 500 -5.60 3.52 -18.15
C SER A 500 -7.12 3.67 -18.27
N LYS A 501 -7.91 2.69 -17.77
CA LYS A 501 -9.39 2.71 -17.73
C LYS A 501 -9.96 3.56 -16.62
N GLU A 502 -9.37 3.56 -15.43
CA GLU A 502 -9.68 4.51 -14.36
C GLU A 502 -9.33 5.95 -14.83
N THR A 503 -8.36 6.08 -15.74
CA THR A 503 -8.09 7.31 -16.51
C THR A 503 -8.78 7.40 -17.88
N ALA A 504 -9.68 6.51 -18.30
CA ALA A 504 -10.28 6.61 -19.63
C ALA A 504 -11.23 7.82 -19.77
N PRO A 505 -12.05 8.17 -18.75
CA PRO A 505 -12.72 9.47 -18.70
C PRO A 505 -11.75 10.66 -18.63
N LEU A 506 -10.51 10.43 -18.15
CA LEU A 506 -9.45 11.44 -18.05
C LEU A 506 -8.57 11.54 -19.31
N LEU A 507 -8.61 10.56 -20.23
CA LEU A 507 -7.81 10.56 -21.47
C LEU A 507 -8.43 11.45 -22.57
N ALA A 508 -9.73 11.75 -22.48
CA ALA A 508 -10.34 12.85 -23.23
C ALA A 508 -9.78 14.24 -22.82
N ILE A 509 -9.11 14.33 -21.66
CA ILE A 509 -8.62 15.57 -21.06
C ILE A 509 -7.16 15.90 -21.46
N ASP A 510 -6.43 14.97 -22.10
CA ASP A 510 -5.07 15.19 -22.66
C ASP A 510 -5.04 16.22 -23.82
N ARG A 511 -6.20 16.83 -24.15
CA ARG A 511 -6.33 17.97 -25.08
C ARG A 511 -6.30 19.36 -24.43
N GLY A 512 -6.42 19.49 -23.09
CA GLY A 512 -6.64 20.81 -22.46
C GLY A 512 -5.93 21.11 -21.13
N CYS A 513 -5.30 20.14 -20.47
CA CYS A 513 -4.77 20.35 -19.11
C CYS A 513 -3.35 20.93 -19.09
N ASN A 514 -3.22 22.27 -18.97
CA ASN A 514 -1.92 22.95 -18.93
C ASN A 514 -1.67 23.69 -17.60
N SER A 515 -0.69 23.23 -16.82
CA SER A 515 -0.22 23.90 -15.61
C SER A 515 0.77 25.02 -15.96
N HIS A 516 0.31 26.26 -16.08
CA HIS A 516 1.19 27.42 -16.30
C HIS A 516 1.89 27.91 -15.01
N THR A 517 1.98 27.06 -13.98
CA THR A 517 2.46 27.43 -12.66
C THR A 517 3.95 27.19 -12.46
N VAL A 518 4.67 28.25 -12.07
CA VAL A 518 6.03 28.20 -11.53
C VAL A 518 5.97 28.03 -10.01
N THR A 519 5.69 26.82 -9.54
CA THR A 519 5.61 26.48 -8.10
C THR A 519 6.70 25.49 -7.72
N CYS A 520 7.84 26.05 -7.29
CA CYS A 520 9.11 25.44 -6.87
C CYS A 520 10.10 24.87 -7.92
N GLY A 521 11.36 25.32 -7.81
CA GLY A 521 12.54 24.48 -8.04
C GLY A 521 12.87 24.02 -9.47
N ALA A 522 13.35 24.92 -10.33
CA ALA A 522 14.04 24.56 -11.58
C ALA A 522 15.54 24.88 -11.49
N ALA A 523 16.39 23.89 -11.69
CA ALA A 523 17.83 23.96 -11.48
C ALA A 523 18.63 23.43 -12.69
N ILE A 524 19.80 24.01 -12.87
CA ILE A 524 20.23 24.45 -14.19
C ILE A 524 21.72 24.28 -14.33
N TYR A 525 22.19 23.46 -15.25
CA TYR A 525 23.61 23.41 -15.58
C TYR A 525 23.87 24.18 -16.88
N VAL A 526 24.69 25.24 -16.79
CA VAL A 526 25.21 25.97 -17.95
C VAL A 526 26.71 25.75 -18.03
N ASN A 527 27.16 25.39 -19.23
CA ASN A 527 28.57 25.26 -19.54
C ASN A 527 29.03 26.53 -20.27
N LEU A 528 29.71 27.43 -19.57
CA LEU A 528 30.59 28.42 -20.18
C LEU A 528 32.02 27.96 -19.95
N GLY A 529 32.84 28.02 -21.00
CA GLY A 529 34.10 27.28 -21.13
C GLY A 529 35.03 27.37 -19.92
N ALA A 530 35.67 26.24 -19.61
CA ALA A 530 36.59 26.12 -18.48
C ALA A 530 37.75 27.11 -18.59
N ALA A 531 38.03 27.82 -17.49
CA ALA A 531 39.35 28.42 -17.31
C ALA A 531 40.37 27.28 -17.18
N SER A 532 41.33 27.27 -18.11
CA SER A 532 42.32 26.21 -18.37
C SER A 532 42.76 25.37 -17.16
N TYR A 533 42.43 24.08 -17.18
CA TYR A 533 42.95 23.08 -16.24
C TYR A 533 44.24 22.47 -16.80
N GLN A 534 45.37 22.67 -16.13
CA GLN A 534 46.59 21.87 -16.34
C GLN A 534 46.72 20.84 -15.22
N PRO A 535 46.90 19.54 -15.52
CA PRO A 535 47.04 18.51 -14.51
C PRO A 535 48.45 18.52 -13.91
N THR A 536 48.58 18.90 -12.64
CA THR A 536 49.83 18.70 -11.88
C THR A 536 49.82 17.31 -11.22
N THR A 537 50.68 16.43 -11.71
CA THR A 537 50.99 15.15 -11.07
C THR A 537 51.70 15.36 -9.74
N HIS A 538 51.28 14.71 -8.64
CA HIS A 538 52.24 14.26 -7.60
C HIS A 538 51.74 13.13 -6.68
N HIS A 539 52.57 12.08 -6.66
CA HIS A 539 52.93 11.16 -5.57
C HIS A 539 51.88 10.57 -4.61
N HIS A 540 51.79 9.23 -4.67
CA HIS A 540 51.58 8.37 -3.52
C HIS A 540 52.43 8.76 -2.31
N ARG A 541 51.81 8.83 -1.12
CA ARG A 541 52.45 8.49 0.15
C ARG A 541 51.56 7.55 0.95
N GLN A 542 52.08 6.37 1.27
CA GLN A 542 51.52 5.49 2.31
C GLN A 542 51.64 6.18 3.67
N PHE A 543 50.69 5.97 4.58
CA PHE A 543 50.98 6.06 6.02
C PHE A 543 50.29 4.99 6.85
N SER A 544 51.05 4.53 7.85
CA SER A 544 50.91 3.31 8.62
C SER A 544 49.69 3.22 9.55
N PHE A 545 49.24 1.99 9.81
CA PHE A 545 48.43 1.64 10.98
C PHE A 545 49.16 1.99 12.29
N ARG A 546 48.44 2.59 13.26
CA ARG A 546 48.82 2.54 14.69
C ARG A 546 47.61 2.23 15.56
N LYS A 547 47.78 1.25 16.45
CA LYS A 547 46.82 0.90 17.51
C LYS A 547 46.65 2.07 18.48
N LEU A 548 45.41 2.40 18.85
CA LEU A 548 45.07 3.17 20.05
C LEU A 548 43.85 2.54 20.75
N ARG A 549 43.80 2.69 22.07
CA ARG A 549 43.01 1.84 22.98
C ARG A 549 41.53 2.26 23.07
N LEU A 550 40.65 1.29 23.28
CA LEU A 550 39.26 1.48 23.69
C LEU A 550 39.16 2.02 25.13
N PRO A 551 38.35 3.05 25.40
CA PRO A 551 37.77 3.28 26.72
C PRO A 551 36.43 2.55 26.86
N ARG A 552 36.21 1.85 27.98
CA ARG A 552 34.88 1.42 28.43
C ARG A 552 34.21 2.58 29.15
N PHE A 553 32.94 2.92 28.88
CA PHE A 553 32.01 3.47 29.90
C PHE A 553 30.52 3.49 29.47
N SER A 554 29.68 3.06 30.43
CA SER A 554 28.25 3.36 30.71
C SER A 554 27.11 3.13 29.68
N ASN A 555 26.05 2.48 30.16
CA ASN A 555 24.76 2.19 29.49
C ASN A 555 23.79 3.39 29.51
N SER A 556 24.18 4.56 29.01
CA SER A 556 23.33 5.76 29.08
C SER A 556 23.53 6.75 27.94
N ASN A 557 23.15 6.37 26.71
CA ASN A 557 22.86 7.31 25.61
C ASN A 557 22.12 6.62 24.43
N LEU A 558 20.85 6.26 24.64
CA LEU A 558 19.97 5.80 23.55
C LEU A 558 19.27 7.00 22.87
N LYS A 559 20.06 7.91 22.29
CA LYS A 559 19.58 8.89 21.30
C LYS A 559 20.33 8.63 20.00
N LEU A 560 19.61 8.27 18.93
CA LEU A 560 20.18 8.34 17.59
C LEU A 560 20.60 9.79 17.34
N LEU A 561 21.91 10.04 17.23
CA LEU A 561 22.41 11.31 16.73
C LEU A 561 22.13 11.36 15.22
N ILE A 562 20.93 11.82 14.86
CA ILE A 562 20.69 12.38 13.53
C ILE A 562 21.52 13.66 13.48
N MET A 563 22.65 13.64 12.76
CA MET A 563 23.39 14.87 12.49
C MET A 563 22.48 15.81 11.70
N PRO A 564 22.36 17.09 12.07
CA PRO A 564 21.60 18.04 11.27
C PRO A 564 22.22 18.14 9.87
N ILE A 565 21.38 18.09 8.84
CA ILE A 565 21.80 18.21 7.45
C ILE A 565 22.36 19.61 7.24
N ASP A 566 23.53 19.70 6.60
CA ASP A 566 24.20 20.98 6.36
C ASP A 566 23.33 21.90 5.49
N LYS A 567 23.01 23.09 6.02
CA LYS A 567 22.25 24.14 5.36
C LYS A 567 22.96 25.48 5.51
N ILE A 568 22.85 26.36 4.52
CA ILE A 568 23.24 27.77 4.69
C ILE A 568 22.29 28.50 5.65
N GLN A 569 22.82 29.45 6.41
CA GLN A 569 22.03 30.29 7.32
C GLN A 569 21.56 31.58 6.62
N VAL A 570 20.40 32.11 7.03
CA VAL A 570 19.82 33.33 6.44
C VAL A 570 20.65 34.59 6.70
N SER A 571 21.46 34.58 7.76
CA SER A 571 22.36 35.67 8.14
C SER A 571 23.73 35.13 8.59
N GLY A 572 24.80 35.87 8.27
CA GLY A 572 26.16 35.59 8.75
C GLY A 572 26.88 34.39 8.11
N ASP A 573 26.29 33.69 7.14
CA ASP A 573 26.93 32.52 6.52
C ASP A 573 28.01 32.90 5.50
N SER A 574 29.28 32.67 5.86
CA SER A 574 30.45 32.96 5.01
C SER A 574 30.54 32.16 3.71
N ARG A 575 29.63 31.21 3.44
CA ARG A 575 29.58 30.45 2.18
C ARG A 575 28.81 31.18 1.07
N ILE A 576 28.05 32.23 1.40
CA ILE A 576 27.18 32.93 0.45
C ILE A 576 27.47 34.43 0.39
N ASP A 577 27.48 34.95 -0.83
CA ASP A 577 27.49 36.39 -1.12
C ASP A 577 26.15 36.79 -1.73
N TYR A 578 25.49 37.81 -1.17
CA TYR A 578 24.41 38.49 -1.91
C TYR A 578 25.03 39.48 -2.90
N LYS A 579 24.75 39.28 -4.19
CA LYS A 579 25.18 40.14 -5.29
C LYS A 579 23.97 40.77 -5.99
N THR A 580 24.25 41.65 -6.94
CA THR A 580 23.25 42.33 -7.78
C THR A 580 23.81 42.54 -9.17
N ALA A 581 22.96 42.41 -10.20
CA ALA A 581 23.27 42.76 -11.58
C ALA A 581 22.10 43.53 -12.21
N VAL A 582 22.37 44.33 -13.24
CA VAL A 582 21.33 44.95 -14.08
C VAL A 582 21.27 44.16 -15.39
N LEU A 583 20.11 43.60 -15.68
CA LEU A 583 19.84 42.62 -16.72
C LEU A 583 18.70 43.15 -17.57
N ASN A 584 18.94 43.43 -18.86
CA ASN A 584 17.94 44.02 -19.76
C ASN A 584 17.19 45.25 -19.19
N GLY A 585 17.88 46.07 -18.39
CA GLY A 585 17.31 47.25 -17.73
C GLY A 585 16.63 46.99 -16.38
N ARG A 586 16.70 45.77 -15.82
CA ARG A 586 16.08 45.38 -14.54
C ARG A 586 17.14 44.92 -13.54
N LYS A 587 17.02 45.34 -12.29
CA LYS A 587 17.91 44.94 -11.20
C LYS A 587 17.49 43.58 -10.64
N TYR A 588 18.41 42.61 -10.69
CA TYR A 588 18.25 41.30 -10.06
C TYR A 588 19.25 41.16 -8.91
N SER A 589 18.79 40.63 -7.78
CA SER A 589 19.66 40.14 -6.71
C SER A 589 19.81 38.63 -6.78
N TYR A 590 20.98 38.13 -6.39
CA TYR A 590 21.25 36.70 -6.36
C TYR A 590 22.23 36.31 -5.26
N ILE A 591 22.05 35.12 -4.72
CA ILE A 591 23.06 34.44 -3.92
C ILE A 591 24.12 33.87 -4.86
N LEU A 592 25.39 34.15 -4.58
CA LEU A 592 26.55 33.56 -5.20
C LEU A 592 27.28 32.71 -4.17
N SER A 593 27.56 31.44 -4.49
CA SER A 593 28.35 30.56 -3.65
C SER A 593 29.37 29.80 -4.51
N GLN A 594 30.62 29.70 -4.06
CA GLN A 594 31.71 29.12 -4.84
C GLN A 594 32.63 28.24 -3.98
N PRO A 595 33.33 27.25 -4.58
CA PRO A 595 34.38 26.51 -3.88
C PRO A 595 35.48 27.45 -3.38
N LYS A 596 36.00 27.22 -2.17
CA LYS A 596 37.05 28.05 -1.54
C LYS A 596 38.36 28.14 -2.34
N SER A 597 38.58 27.24 -3.29
CA SER A 597 39.72 27.25 -4.23
C SER A 597 39.62 28.31 -5.32
N GLY A 598 38.44 28.93 -5.53
CA GLY A 598 38.15 29.81 -6.66
C GLY A 598 38.01 29.08 -8.01
N GLN A 599 38.40 27.81 -8.09
CA GLN A 599 38.23 26.95 -9.26
C GLN A 599 36.94 26.13 -9.14
N TYR A 600 36.14 26.10 -10.21
CA TYR A 600 34.88 25.36 -10.28
C TYR A 600 34.77 24.63 -11.63
N LYS A 601 34.14 23.46 -11.63
CA LYS A 601 33.98 22.60 -12.83
C LYS A 601 32.98 23.17 -13.84
N ALA A 602 31.92 23.79 -13.32
CA ALA A 602 30.86 24.46 -14.06
C ALA A 602 30.05 25.32 -13.08
N THR A 603 28.99 25.96 -13.57
CA THR A 603 28.06 26.70 -12.71
C THR A 603 26.65 26.16 -12.80
N VAL A 604 26.04 25.96 -11.64
CA VAL A 604 24.63 25.60 -11.50
C VAL A 604 23.82 26.81 -11.06
N PHE A 605 22.68 27.00 -11.69
CA PHE A 605 21.70 27.99 -11.23
C PHE A 605 20.50 27.32 -10.61
N LEU A 606 19.94 28.01 -9.63
CA LEU A 606 18.87 27.51 -8.79
C LEU A 606 17.72 28.52 -8.81
N ILE A 607 16.78 28.32 -9.72
CA ILE A 607 15.61 29.19 -9.87
C ILE A 607 14.51 28.63 -8.96
N HIS A 608 14.14 29.41 -7.96
CA HIS A 608 13.03 29.09 -7.07
C HIS A 608 11.69 29.31 -7.79
N GLY A 609 10.58 28.93 -7.15
CA GLY A 609 9.23 29.29 -7.62
C GLY A 609 8.42 29.90 -6.48
N PHE A 610 7.14 30.17 -6.70
CA PHE A 610 6.27 30.73 -5.66
C PHE A 610 6.05 29.72 -4.51
N PRO A 611 5.98 30.15 -3.24
CA PRO A 611 6.22 31.49 -2.65
C PRO A 611 7.68 31.64 -2.16
N ASP A 612 8.56 30.78 -2.65
CA ASP A 612 9.93 30.65 -2.18
C ASP A 612 10.81 31.82 -2.66
N ILE A 613 12.03 31.93 -2.16
CA ILE A 613 13.07 32.87 -2.64
C ILE A 613 14.38 32.13 -2.91
N SER A 614 15.48 32.83 -3.26
CA SER A 614 16.80 32.18 -3.47
C SER A 614 17.24 31.27 -2.30
N MET A 615 16.83 31.61 -1.07
CA MET A 615 17.04 30.84 0.17
C MET A 615 16.28 29.51 0.26
N GLY A 616 15.34 29.23 -0.64
CA GLY A 616 14.65 27.93 -0.72
C GLY A 616 15.60 26.75 -0.93
N TRP A 617 16.73 27.02 -1.58
CA TRP A 617 17.78 26.07 -1.93
C TRP A 617 18.83 25.84 -0.84
N ARG A 618 18.57 26.28 0.40
CA ARG A 618 19.58 26.32 1.47
C ARG A 618 20.24 25.00 1.82
N TYR A 619 19.56 23.87 1.57
CA TYR A 619 20.10 22.52 1.75
C TYR A 619 20.88 21.99 0.54
N GLN A 620 20.64 22.53 -0.65
CA GLN A 620 21.28 22.09 -1.91
C GLN A 620 22.57 22.88 -2.20
N ILE A 621 22.62 24.15 -1.82
CA ILE A 621 23.79 25.02 -2.05
C ILE A 621 25.09 24.44 -1.47
N PRO A 622 25.17 23.97 -0.20
CA PRO A 622 26.39 23.37 0.34
C PRO A 622 26.81 22.09 -0.42
N MET A 623 25.86 21.22 -0.75
CA MET A 623 26.11 19.97 -1.48
C MET A 623 26.71 20.26 -2.87
N LEU A 624 26.09 21.16 -3.65
CA LEU A 624 26.56 21.49 -5.00
C LEU A 624 27.96 22.15 -4.98
N VAL A 625 28.23 23.03 -4.02
CA VAL A 625 29.57 23.63 -3.85
C VAL A 625 30.61 22.57 -3.46
N ASN A 626 30.26 21.62 -2.61
CA ASN A 626 31.13 20.49 -2.24
C ASN A 626 31.41 19.55 -3.43
N MET A 627 30.53 19.46 -4.43
CA MET A 627 30.81 18.76 -5.70
C MET A 627 31.80 19.49 -6.62
N GLY A 628 32.19 20.73 -6.28
CA GLY A 628 33.08 21.59 -7.06
C GLY A 628 32.36 22.48 -8.07
N LEU A 629 31.08 22.77 -7.86
CA LEU A 629 30.29 23.65 -8.72
C LEU A 629 30.21 25.06 -8.13
N ARG A 630 30.24 26.07 -8.98
CA ARG A 630 29.76 27.41 -8.61
C ARG A 630 28.23 27.37 -8.59
N VAL A 631 27.61 28.04 -7.63
CA VAL A 631 26.15 28.10 -7.49
C VAL A 631 25.68 29.55 -7.54
N VAL A 632 24.61 29.79 -8.29
CA VAL A 632 23.93 31.09 -8.35
C VAL A 632 22.43 30.89 -8.18
N ALA A 633 21.85 31.47 -7.14
CA ALA A 633 20.41 31.43 -6.89
C ALA A 633 19.85 32.87 -6.94
N PRO A 634 19.31 33.33 -8.09
CA PRO A 634 18.67 34.63 -8.17
C PRO A 634 17.31 34.63 -7.44
N ASP A 635 16.99 35.76 -6.84
CA ASP A 635 15.59 36.08 -6.52
C ASP A 635 14.88 36.41 -7.84
N CYS A 636 13.79 35.72 -8.14
CA CYS A 636 13.01 35.92 -9.36
C CYS A 636 12.38 37.31 -9.40
N LEU A 637 11.94 37.75 -10.59
CA LEU A 637 11.26 39.03 -10.75
C LEU A 637 10.07 39.14 -9.77
N GLY A 638 9.97 40.24 -9.04
CA GLY A 638 8.99 40.45 -7.98
C GLY A 638 9.40 40.01 -6.57
N TYR A 639 10.47 39.22 -6.39
CA TYR A 639 10.85 38.68 -5.08
C TYR A 639 12.06 39.38 -4.46
N GLY A 640 12.07 39.46 -3.12
CA GLY A 640 13.23 39.88 -2.34
C GLY A 640 13.80 41.21 -2.79
N ARG A 641 15.03 41.19 -3.32
CA ARG A 641 15.78 42.40 -3.71
C ARG A 641 15.88 42.59 -5.22
N THR A 642 15.17 41.78 -5.99
CA THR A 642 14.95 41.94 -7.42
C THR A 642 13.77 42.89 -7.68
N ASP A 643 13.79 43.62 -8.80
CA ASP A 643 12.72 44.57 -9.15
C ASP A 643 11.34 43.91 -9.24
N ALA A 644 10.31 44.66 -8.85
CA ALA A 644 8.91 44.22 -8.81
C ALA A 644 7.98 45.10 -9.66
N PRO A 645 8.13 45.12 -11.00
CA PRO A 645 7.33 45.97 -11.88
C PRO A 645 5.82 45.76 -11.69
N ALA A 646 5.03 46.82 -11.93
CA ALA A 646 3.58 46.79 -11.84
C ALA A 646 2.95 45.92 -12.94
N ASP A 647 3.36 46.17 -14.18
CA ASP A 647 3.01 45.40 -15.37
C ASP A 647 3.39 43.91 -15.22
N PRO A 648 2.46 42.95 -15.48
CA PRO A 648 2.77 41.53 -15.55
C PRO A 648 3.63 41.11 -16.76
N THR A 649 3.70 41.90 -17.85
CA THR A 649 4.38 41.51 -19.09
C THR A 649 5.87 41.15 -18.90
N PRO A 650 6.68 41.91 -18.12
CA PRO A 650 8.04 41.53 -17.72
C PRO A 650 8.20 40.15 -17.08
N TYR A 651 7.17 39.64 -16.40
CA TYR A 651 7.17 38.34 -15.71
C TYR A 651 6.95 37.16 -16.68
N GLY A 652 6.67 37.43 -17.96
CA GLY A 652 6.50 36.39 -18.99
C GLY A 652 7.75 35.51 -19.16
N HIS A 653 7.54 34.22 -19.42
CA HIS A 653 8.59 33.21 -19.43
C HIS A 653 9.76 33.51 -20.37
N LYS A 654 9.51 34.13 -21.52
CA LYS A 654 10.52 34.55 -22.51
C LYS A 654 11.31 35.77 -22.04
N SER A 655 10.63 36.74 -21.43
CA SER A 655 11.24 37.91 -20.81
C SER A 655 12.18 37.49 -19.67
N CYS A 656 11.73 36.64 -18.75
CA CYS A 656 12.59 36.10 -17.70
C CYS A 656 13.69 35.18 -18.27
N ALA A 657 13.44 34.40 -19.33
CA ALA A 657 14.49 33.64 -20.01
C ALA A 657 15.59 34.55 -20.59
N ALA A 658 15.22 35.73 -21.10
CA ALA A 658 16.16 36.72 -21.62
C ALA A 658 16.89 37.46 -20.49
N ASP A 659 16.26 37.70 -19.35
CA ASP A 659 16.91 38.30 -18.17
C ASP A 659 17.92 37.34 -17.58
N ILE A 660 17.50 36.09 -17.32
CA ILE A 660 18.45 35.07 -16.96
C ILE A 660 19.41 34.81 -18.14
N LYS A 661 19.11 35.16 -19.42
CA LYS A 661 20.10 35.15 -20.53
C LYS A 661 21.15 36.25 -20.45
N ALA A 662 20.79 37.45 -20.03
CA ALA A 662 21.76 38.49 -19.72
C ALA A 662 22.60 38.05 -18.52
N LEU A 663 21.96 37.45 -17.52
CA LEU A 663 22.63 36.68 -16.49
C LEU A 663 23.18 35.35 -17.03
N ALA A 664 23.07 34.98 -18.32
CA ALA A 664 23.43 33.67 -18.91
C ALA A 664 24.67 33.66 -19.78
N THR A 665 24.94 34.79 -20.41
CA THR A 665 26.30 35.26 -20.65
C THR A 665 27.08 35.38 -19.32
N HIS A 666 26.38 35.26 -18.18
CA HIS A 666 26.87 34.94 -16.84
C HIS A 666 26.18 33.67 -16.18
N LEU A 667 25.56 32.74 -16.97
CA LEU A 667 24.72 31.47 -16.82
C LEU A 667 23.12 31.44 -16.48
N ALA A 668 22.19 30.69 -17.20
CA ALA A 668 20.86 30.00 -16.77
C ALA A 668 19.38 30.09 -17.45
N TYR A 669 18.40 29.14 -17.17
CA TYR A 669 17.10 28.58 -17.81
C TYR A 669 15.79 29.38 -18.26
N ARG A 670 14.74 28.63 -18.72
CA ARG A 670 13.71 28.86 -19.80
C ARG A 670 14.35 29.09 -21.18
N ILE A 671 15.57 29.58 -21.14
CA ILE A 671 16.69 29.26 -22.03
C ILE A 671 16.69 27.80 -22.56
N ALA A 672 16.22 26.77 -21.84
CA ALA A 672 16.21 25.40 -22.41
C ALA A 672 15.42 25.25 -23.73
N LEU A 673 14.41 26.09 -23.97
CA LEU A 673 13.63 26.11 -25.21
C LEU A 673 13.96 27.31 -26.12
N TRP A 674 14.30 28.45 -25.50
CA TRP A 674 14.59 29.70 -26.21
C TRP A 674 16.05 29.83 -26.66
N HIS A 675 16.97 29.24 -25.88
CA HIS A 675 18.42 29.38 -25.94
C HIS A 675 19.14 28.05 -25.55
N PRO A 676 18.77 26.89 -26.14
CA PRO A 676 19.28 25.58 -25.75
C PRO A 676 20.82 25.47 -25.79
N GLU A 677 21.48 26.33 -26.57
CA GLU A 677 22.95 26.39 -26.70
C GLU A 677 23.70 26.63 -25.39
N LEU A 678 23.03 27.20 -24.38
CA LEU A 678 23.66 27.53 -23.09
C LEU A 678 23.61 26.38 -22.07
N ILE A 679 22.88 25.31 -22.35
CA ILE A 679 22.49 24.34 -21.32
C ILE A 679 23.03 22.95 -21.62
N SER A 680 23.52 22.26 -20.60
CA SER A 680 23.93 20.85 -20.73
C SER A 680 23.08 19.86 -19.92
N HIS A 681 22.52 20.25 -18.76
CA HIS A 681 21.75 19.37 -17.88
C HIS A 681 20.65 20.14 -17.11
N LEU A 682 19.47 19.55 -16.95
CA LEU A 682 18.32 20.07 -16.18
C LEU A 682 18.06 19.20 -14.94
N PHE A 683 17.70 19.81 -13.82
CA PHE A 683 16.89 19.11 -12.83
C PHE A 683 15.76 19.98 -12.28
N THR A 684 14.60 19.38 -12.02
CA THR A 684 13.46 20.07 -11.43
C THR A 684 12.80 19.21 -10.36
N VAL A 685 12.31 19.88 -9.32
CA VAL A 685 11.75 19.25 -8.11
C VAL A 685 10.30 19.69 -7.97
N CYS A 686 9.40 18.72 -7.81
CA CYS A 686 7.93 18.84 -7.77
C CYS A 686 7.28 19.32 -9.09
N VAL A 687 7.85 20.28 -9.83
CA VAL A 687 7.24 20.83 -11.06
C VAL A 687 7.35 19.90 -12.27
N PRO A 688 6.22 19.48 -12.85
CA PRO A 688 6.22 18.80 -14.14
C PRO A 688 6.39 19.81 -15.29
N TYR A 689 7.05 19.39 -16.37
CA TYR A 689 7.13 20.20 -17.59
C TYR A 689 5.79 20.21 -18.33
N ALA A 690 5.18 21.39 -18.45
CA ALA A 690 4.06 21.66 -19.33
C ALA A 690 4.56 22.19 -20.70
N ARG A 691 3.96 21.71 -21.79
CA ARG A 691 4.35 22.07 -23.16
C ARG A 691 3.67 23.37 -23.64
N PRO A 692 4.26 24.07 -24.63
CA PRO A 692 3.53 25.03 -25.47
C PRO A 692 2.26 24.41 -26.08
N MET A 693 1.18 25.19 -26.11
CA MET A 693 -0.15 24.81 -26.60
C MET A 693 -0.55 25.65 -27.81
N GLU A 694 -1.22 25.02 -28.79
CA GLU A 694 -1.67 25.66 -30.03
C GLU A 694 -2.93 26.52 -29.84
N THR A 695 -3.66 26.31 -28.74
CA THR A 695 -4.90 27.00 -28.41
C THR A 695 -4.79 27.63 -27.03
N GLU A 696 -5.27 28.87 -26.90
CA GLU A 696 -5.44 29.50 -25.60
C GLU A 696 -6.46 28.70 -24.77
N VAL A 697 -6.19 28.57 -23.47
CA VAL A 697 -7.10 27.96 -22.50
C VAL A 697 -7.25 28.96 -21.36
N HIS A 698 -8.48 29.34 -21.01
CA HIS A 698 -8.71 30.18 -19.84
C HIS A 698 -8.56 29.37 -18.55
N LEU A 699 -8.10 30.01 -17.49
CA LEU A 699 -7.78 29.34 -16.23
C LEU A 699 -9.04 28.81 -15.54
N GLU A 700 -10.12 29.56 -15.64
CA GLU A 700 -11.46 29.27 -15.11
C GLU A 700 -12.05 28.02 -15.79
N ASP A 701 -11.86 27.89 -17.10
CA ASP A 701 -12.28 26.71 -17.86
C ASP A 701 -11.43 25.49 -17.49
N LEU A 702 -10.12 25.65 -17.38
CA LEU A 702 -9.20 24.59 -16.94
C LEU A 702 -9.56 24.08 -15.54
N VAL A 703 -9.82 24.99 -14.59
CA VAL A 703 -10.22 24.65 -13.21
C VAL A 703 -11.57 23.94 -13.18
N ARG A 704 -12.54 24.39 -13.99
CA ARG A 704 -13.88 23.79 -14.08
C ARG A 704 -13.88 22.39 -14.72
N THR A 705 -12.95 22.12 -15.65
CA THR A 705 -13.01 20.91 -16.49
C THR A 705 -11.98 19.83 -16.17
N ALA A 706 -10.78 20.20 -15.72
CA ALA A 706 -9.62 19.31 -15.80
C ALA A 706 -8.64 19.41 -14.62
N ALA A 707 -8.37 20.61 -14.10
CA ALA A 707 -7.44 20.83 -13.00
C ALA A 707 -8.06 21.67 -11.87
N PRO A 708 -9.05 21.13 -11.13
CA PRO A 708 -9.69 21.85 -10.03
C PRO A 708 -8.71 22.22 -8.89
N HIS A 709 -7.54 21.58 -8.84
CA HIS A 709 -6.44 21.90 -7.91
C HIS A 709 -5.63 23.15 -8.30
N PHE A 710 -6.00 23.83 -9.40
CA PHE A 710 -5.48 25.16 -9.76
C PHE A 710 -6.44 26.31 -9.43
N ALA A 711 -7.54 26.06 -8.72
CA ALA A 711 -8.49 27.10 -8.35
C ALA A 711 -7.85 28.26 -7.56
N TYR A 712 -6.86 27.98 -6.71
CA TYR A 712 -6.08 29.00 -6.01
C TYR A 712 -5.43 30.04 -6.94
N GLN A 713 -5.08 29.66 -8.18
CA GLN A 713 -4.45 30.55 -9.15
C GLN A 713 -5.40 31.68 -9.59
N ILE A 714 -6.71 31.43 -9.59
CA ILE A 714 -7.74 32.45 -9.90
C ILE A 714 -7.73 33.50 -8.80
N GLN A 715 -7.71 33.08 -7.53
CA GLN A 715 -7.59 33.98 -6.38
C GLN A 715 -6.28 34.78 -6.44
N PHE A 716 -5.16 34.13 -6.82
CA PHE A 716 -3.85 34.78 -6.88
C PHE A 716 -3.75 35.80 -8.02
N ALA A 717 -4.36 35.51 -9.18
CA ALA A 717 -4.45 36.44 -10.30
C ALA A 717 -5.36 37.65 -9.99
N SER A 718 -6.43 37.46 -9.20
CA SER A 718 -7.49 38.46 -8.97
C SER A 718 -7.02 39.83 -8.46
N GLY A 719 -5.97 39.88 -7.65
CA GLY A 719 -5.54 41.12 -6.97
C GLY A 719 -6.29 41.44 -5.68
N GLU A 720 -7.10 40.54 -5.14
CA GLU A 720 -7.68 40.74 -3.80
C GLU A 720 -6.66 40.50 -2.68
N LEU A 721 -5.79 39.49 -2.80
CA LEU A 721 -4.83 39.14 -1.75
C LEU A 721 -3.82 40.26 -1.46
N GLU A 722 -3.39 41.01 -2.47
CA GLU A 722 -2.48 42.16 -2.30
C GLU A 722 -3.16 43.40 -1.69
N LYS A 723 -4.50 43.44 -1.62
CA LYS A 723 -5.24 44.44 -0.84
C LYS A 723 -5.35 44.03 0.63
N ILE A 724 -5.38 42.73 0.90
CA ILE A 724 -5.57 42.13 2.24
C ILE A 724 -4.23 41.95 2.97
N VAL A 725 -3.15 41.66 2.25
CA VAL A 725 -1.84 41.34 2.81
C VAL A 725 -0.89 42.50 2.58
N GLN A 726 -0.81 43.42 3.54
CA GLN A 726 -0.04 44.67 3.42
C GLN A 726 1.03 44.82 4.52
N SER A 727 0.73 44.38 5.74
CA SER A 727 1.64 44.46 6.90
C SER A 727 2.51 43.21 7.04
N ASP A 728 3.63 43.34 7.78
CA ASP A 728 4.54 42.21 8.07
C ASP A 728 3.82 41.05 8.80
N ASP A 729 2.84 41.34 9.67
CA ASP A 729 2.04 40.31 10.36
C ASP A 729 1.07 39.59 9.42
N GLU A 730 0.45 40.30 8.47
CA GLU A 730 -0.39 39.68 7.43
C GLU A 730 0.47 38.87 6.45
N ILE A 731 1.66 39.36 6.09
CA ILE A 731 2.64 38.64 5.26
C ILE A 731 3.09 37.36 5.99
N LEU A 732 3.34 37.42 7.30
CA LEU A 732 3.63 36.26 8.13
C LEU A 732 2.47 35.25 8.07
N GLN A 733 1.23 35.67 8.32
CA GLN A 733 0.08 34.78 8.29
C GLN A 733 -0.17 34.18 6.90
N PHE A 734 0.03 34.95 5.84
CA PHE A 734 -0.04 34.50 4.45
C PHE A 734 1.03 33.43 4.16
N LEU A 735 2.30 33.68 4.51
CA LEU A 735 3.37 32.69 4.34
C LEU A 735 3.12 31.44 5.19
N LEU A 736 2.65 31.60 6.44
CA LEU A 736 2.30 30.46 7.30
C LEU A 736 1.17 29.62 6.71
N ALA A 737 0.16 30.23 6.07
CA ALA A 737 -0.88 29.49 5.36
C ALA A 737 -0.29 28.58 4.27
N LEU A 738 0.59 29.13 3.42
CA LEU A 738 1.22 28.41 2.31
C LEU A 738 2.17 27.30 2.81
N TYR A 739 2.95 27.56 3.85
CA TYR A 739 3.84 26.57 4.47
C TYR A 739 3.11 25.57 5.41
N GLY A 740 1.81 25.36 5.22
CA GLY A 740 1.04 24.33 5.92
C GLY A 740 0.84 24.58 7.43
N GLY A 741 0.92 25.84 7.85
CA GLY A 741 0.57 26.29 9.19
C GLY A 741 -0.89 26.00 9.53
N ARG A 742 -1.16 25.83 10.82
CA ARG A 742 -2.50 25.45 11.33
C ARG A 742 -2.88 26.30 12.52
N ASN A 743 -4.17 26.59 12.66
CA ASN A 743 -4.69 27.29 13.83
C ASN A 743 -4.83 26.34 15.04
N GLU A 744 -5.34 26.87 16.17
CA GLU A 744 -5.51 26.08 17.40
C GLU A 744 -6.48 24.90 17.27
N ARG A 745 -7.42 24.98 16.33
CA ARG A 745 -8.39 23.92 16.01
C ARG A 745 -7.82 22.87 15.05
N GLY A 746 -6.57 23.04 14.61
CA GLY A 746 -5.91 22.17 13.64
C GLY A 746 -6.30 22.44 12.17
N GLU A 747 -7.03 23.52 11.90
CA GLU A 747 -7.51 23.90 10.57
C GLU A 747 -6.36 24.55 9.76
N VAL A 748 -6.35 24.31 8.45
CA VAL A 748 -5.34 24.89 7.53
C VAL A 748 -5.76 26.26 7.02
N GLY A 749 -4.77 27.11 6.72
CA GLY A 749 -4.96 28.43 6.10
C GLY A 749 -4.92 28.45 4.56
N PHE A 750 -4.52 27.36 3.91
CA PHE A 750 -4.45 27.24 2.45
C PHE A 750 -5.01 25.88 2.00
N ASP A 751 -5.68 25.88 0.86
CA ASP A 751 -6.16 24.68 0.16
C ASP A 751 -6.08 24.88 -1.36
N ALA A 752 -5.63 23.89 -2.12
CA ALA A 752 -5.42 24.03 -3.57
C ALA A 752 -6.71 24.27 -4.37
N HIS A 753 -7.87 23.87 -3.84
CA HIS A 753 -9.18 24.04 -4.48
C HIS A 753 -9.87 25.37 -4.15
N HIS A 754 -9.34 26.17 -3.21
CA HIS A 754 -9.96 27.41 -2.74
C HIS A 754 -8.98 28.60 -2.61
N GLY A 755 -7.68 28.32 -2.52
CA GLY A 755 -6.62 29.29 -2.26
C GLY A 755 -6.36 29.54 -0.78
N VAL A 756 -5.93 30.75 -0.46
CA VAL A 756 -5.74 31.22 0.92
C VAL A 756 -7.09 31.51 1.54
N LEU A 757 -7.35 30.88 2.68
CA LEU A 757 -8.59 30.99 3.45
C LEU A 757 -8.48 32.20 4.38
N VAL A 758 -8.85 33.37 3.85
CA VAL A 758 -8.68 34.69 4.49
C VAL A 758 -9.35 34.76 5.87
N ASP A 759 -10.48 34.07 6.05
CA ASP A 759 -11.21 33.90 7.31
C ASP A 759 -10.38 33.24 8.43
N ARG A 760 -9.23 32.64 8.10
CA ARG A 760 -8.36 31.87 9.01
C ARG A 760 -6.99 32.50 9.21
N LEU A 761 -6.70 33.61 8.53
CA LEU A 761 -5.49 34.39 8.77
C LEU A 761 -5.59 35.10 10.14
N GLY A 762 -4.46 35.24 10.82
CA GLY A 762 -4.36 35.82 12.17
C GLY A 762 -4.27 34.80 13.30
N GLY A 763 -4.60 33.53 13.05
CA GLY A 763 -4.54 32.46 14.06
C GLY A 763 -3.58 31.31 13.74
N LEU A 764 -2.83 31.36 12.64
CA LEU A 764 -2.00 30.25 12.17
C LEU A 764 -0.68 30.16 12.94
N LYS A 765 -0.35 28.95 13.38
CA LYS A 765 0.91 28.60 14.05
C LYS A 765 1.91 28.03 13.04
N ARG A 766 3.20 28.33 13.26
CA ARG A 766 4.33 27.89 12.43
C ARG A 766 4.36 26.37 12.26
N SER A 767 4.57 25.90 11.03
CA SER A 767 4.80 24.49 10.72
C SER A 767 6.26 24.10 10.99
N ARG A 768 6.60 22.81 10.82
CA ARG A 768 7.99 22.33 11.02
C ARG A 768 8.92 22.58 9.82
N LEU A 769 8.46 23.31 8.80
CA LEU A 769 9.16 23.51 7.52
C LEU A 769 10.21 24.61 7.53
N LEU A 770 10.00 25.65 8.35
CA LEU A 770 10.89 26.80 8.49
C LEU A 770 11.18 27.05 9.97
N GLU A 771 12.43 27.40 10.27
CA GLU A 771 12.83 27.95 11.56
C GLU A 771 12.33 29.41 11.73
N GLU A 772 12.52 29.98 12.92
CA GLU A 772 11.90 31.26 13.31
C GLU A 772 12.58 32.46 12.67
N ASP A 773 13.91 32.41 12.61
CA ASP A 773 14.75 33.33 11.84
C ASP A 773 14.53 33.16 10.33
N GLU A 774 14.33 31.93 9.86
CA GLU A 774 14.00 31.65 8.45
C GLU A 774 12.67 32.30 8.05
N ILE A 775 11.57 32.08 8.79
CA ILE A 775 10.29 32.71 8.44
C ILE A 775 10.34 34.25 8.58
N ALA A 776 11.02 34.77 9.60
CA ALA A 776 11.21 36.22 9.76
C ALA A 776 12.02 36.84 8.61
N PHE A 777 13.01 36.12 8.07
CA PHE A 777 13.73 36.53 6.86
C PHE A 777 12.82 36.60 5.63
N TYR A 778 11.94 35.60 5.44
CA TYR A 778 11.00 35.63 4.31
C TYR A 778 9.99 36.77 4.43
N VAL A 779 9.42 36.99 5.63
CA VAL A 779 8.53 38.14 5.89
C VAL A 779 9.22 39.46 5.52
N LYS A 780 10.44 39.67 6.01
CA LYS A 780 11.23 40.88 5.73
C LYS A 780 11.53 41.07 4.24
N GLU A 781 11.86 40.01 3.51
CA GLU A 781 12.18 40.10 2.09
C GLU A 781 10.92 40.22 1.20
N PHE A 782 9.76 39.69 1.62
CA PHE A 782 8.45 39.98 1.01
C PHE A 782 7.98 41.42 1.28
N GLY A 783 8.14 41.92 2.51
CA GLY A 783 7.72 43.26 2.93
C GLY A 783 8.39 44.40 2.14
N ARG A 784 9.49 44.13 1.41
CA ARG A 784 10.13 45.10 0.50
C ARG A 784 9.25 45.55 -0.66
N ASN A 785 8.48 44.62 -1.22
CA ASN A 785 7.72 44.80 -2.47
C ASN A 785 6.23 44.40 -2.33
N GLY A 786 5.84 43.85 -1.18
CA GLY A 786 4.54 43.24 -0.94
C GLY A 786 4.32 41.95 -1.74
N VAL A 787 3.13 41.34 -1.58
CA VAL A 787 2.79 40.08 -2.27
C VAL A 787 2.45 40.26 -3.76
N ARG A 788 2.20 41.48 -4.25
CA ARG A 788 1.85 41.75 -5.66
C ARG A 788 2.92 41.26 -6.64
N GLY A 789 4.20 41.51 -6.35
CA GLY A 789 5.32 41.08 -7.22
C GLY A 789 5.33 39.56 -7.43
N PRO A 790 5.32 38.76 -6.35
CA PRO A 790 5.15 37.31 -6.41
C PRO A 790 3.85 36.85 -7.09
N LEU A 791 2.72 37.53 -6.86
CA LEU A 791 1.43 37.17 -7.45
C LEU A 791 1.31 37.51 -8.95
N ASN A 792 2.07 38.49 -9.46
CA ASN A 792 2.07 38.84 -10.89
C ASN A 792 2.43 37.66 -11.81
N TRP A 793 3.18 36.66 -11.33
CA TRP A 793 3.46 35.43 -12.08
C TRP A 793 2.18 34.69 -12.53
N TYR A 794 1.10 34.73 -11.73
CA TYR A 794 -0.19 34.11 -12.04
C TYR A 794 -1.01 34.90 -13.08
N ARG A 795 -0.59 36.13 -13.42
CA ARG A 795 -1.21 37.00 -14.44
C ARG A 795 -0.58 36.87 -15.82
N THR A 796 0.47 36.05 -15.97
CA THR A 796 1.29 35.94 -17.19
C THR A 796 0.70 35.01 -18.26
N ARG A 797 -0.40 34.30 -17.99
CA ARG A 797 -0.92 33.19 -18.84
C ARG A 797 -1.04 33.57 -20.32
N GLN A 798 -1.62 34.74 -20.62
CA GLN A 798 -1.83 35.18 -22.00
C GLN A 798 -0.52 35.65 -22.68
N VAL A 799 0.32 36.40 -21.97
CA VAL A 799 1.66 36.80 -22.47
C VAL A 799 2.48 35.56 -22.83
N ASN A 800 2.47 34.55 -21.95
CA ASN A 800 3.15 33.28 -22.17
C ASN A 800 2.59 32.52 -23.37
N TYR A 801 1.27 32.42 -23.52
CA TYR A 801 0.66 31.75 -24.68
C TYR A 801 1.12 32.40 -25.99
N GLN A 802 1.01 33.72 -26.12
CA GLN A 802 1.41 34.47 -27.32
C GLN A 802 2.91 34.30 -27.64
N ASP A 803 3.77 34.34 -26.62
CA ASP A 803 5.21 34.09 -26.80
C ASP A 803 5.54 32.63 -27.15
N GLU A 804 4.82 31.66 -26.56
CA GLU A 804 5.08 30.22 -26.72
C GLU A 804 4.64 29.69 -28.11
N LEU A 805 3.78 30.40 -28.85
CA LEU A 805 3.43 30.08 -30.24
C LEU A 805 4.67 29.95 -31.14
N ALA A 806 5.71 30.76 -30.92
CA ALA A 806 6.95 30.74 -31.70
C ALA A 806 7.86 29.53 -31.42
N ILE A 807 7.54 28.73 -30.39
CA ILE A 807 8.31 27.53 -29.99
C ILE A 807 7.45 26.27 -29.93
N LEU A 808 6.27 26.26 -30.56
CA LEU A 808 5.44 25.07 -30.74
C LEU A 808 6.26 23.92 -31.33
N GLY A 809 6.06 22.72 -30.77
CA GLY A 809 6.76 21.50 -31.19
C GLY A 809 8.22 21.35 -30.73
N ARG A 810 8.87 22.38 -30.16
CA ARG A 810 10.23 22.25 -29.62
C ARG A 810 10.25 21.27 -28.43
N LYS A 811 11.33 20.49 -28.34
CA LYS A 811 11.60 19.51 -27.28
C LYS A 811 12.77 19.94 -26.40
N ILE A 812 12.85 19.41 -25.19
CA ILE A 812 14.02 19.57 -24.33
C ILE A 812 14.96 18.39 -24.61
N GLU A 813 16.05 18.65 -25.33
CA GLU A 813 16.98 17.60 -25.79
C GLU A 813 18.04 17.22 -24.75
N VAL A 814 18.29 18.11 -23.78
CA VAL A 814 19.30 17.91 -22.74
C VAL A 814 18.86 16.88 -21.69
N PRO A 815 19.79 16.09 -21.11
CA PRO A 815 19.53 15.25 -19.96
C PRO A 815 18.79 16.01 -18.86
N THR A 816 17.67 15.45 -18.41
CA THR A 816 16.75 16.09 -17.48
C THR A 816 16.40 15.15 -16.34
N LEU A 817 16.53 15.61 -15.10
CA LEU A 817 16.01 14.94 -13.91
C LEU A 817 14.71 15.61 -13.45
N PHE A 818 13.69 14.80 -13.16
CA PHE A 818 12.46 15.22 -12.50
C PHE A 818 12.29 14.46 -11.18
N ILE A 819 12.25 15.18 -10.06
CA ILE A 819 12.01 14.64 -8.73
C ILE A 819 10.55 14.93 -8.35
N GLN A 820 9.70 13.90 -8.39
CA GLN A 820 8.27 14.01 -8.19
C GLN A 820 7.86 13.78 -6.73
N ALA A 821 7.14 14.73 -6.13
CA ALA A 821 6.50 14.56 -4.82
C ALA A 821 5.20 13.74 -4.92
N LEU A 822 5.06 12.72 -4.07
CA LEU A 822 3.93 11.78 -4.13
C LEU A 822 2.66 12.24 -3.39
N LYS A 823 2.74 13.26 -2.53
CA LYS A 823 1.61 13.81 -1.76
C LYS A 823 1.35 15.28 -2.07
N ASP A 824 1.82 15.75 -3.22
CA ASP A 824 1.61 17.13 -3.64
C ASP A 824 0.12 17.39 -3.95
N GLN A 825 -0.44 18.41 -3.30
CA GLN A 825 -1.83 18.83 -3.49
C GLN A 825 -1.99 19.82 -4.65
N ALA A 826 -0.96 20.62 -4.93
CA ALA A 826 -0.97 21.63 -5.99
C ALA A 826 -0.54 21.02 -7.33
N LEU A 827 0.39 20.06 -7.33
CA LEU A 827 0.89 19.39 -8.53
C LEU A 827 0.85 17.85 -8.37
N PRO A 828 -0.35 17.23 -8.42
CA PRO A 828 -0.46 15.80 -8.13
C PRO A 828 0.29 14.93 -9.15
N ALA A 829 0.83 13.80 -8.69
CA ALA A 829 1.79 12.96 -9.42
C ALA A 829 1.37 12.46 -10.84
N HIS A 830 0.11 12.61 -11.25
CA HIS A 830 -0.29 12.30 -12.63
C HIS A 830 0.22 13.32 -13.65
N LEU A 831 0.43 14.59 -13.28
CA LEU A 831 0.83 15.66 -14.21
C LEU A 831 2.22 15.42 -14.83
N GLY A 832 3.13 14.72 -14.14
CA GLY A 832 4.46 14.40 -14.64
C GLY A 832 4.51 13.30 -15.73
N LYS A 833 3.42 12.56 -15.95
CA LYS A 833 3.42 11.36 -16.82
C LYS A 833 3.69 11.69 -18.30
N SER A 834 3.32 12.87 -18.78
CA SER A 834 3.49 13.27 -20.18
C SER A 834 4.90 13.76 -20.53
N MET A 835 5.75 14.07 -19.54
CA MET A 835 7.08 14.67 -19.74
C MET A 835 7.97 13.80 -20.65
N ALA A 836 7.92 12.48 -20.50
CA ALA A 836 8.71 11.54 -21.32
C ALA A 836 8.38 11.61 -22.83
N LYS A 837 7.18 12.09 -23.22
CA LYS A 837 6.82 12.31 -24.64
C LYS A 837 7.62 13.45 -25.28
N HIS A 838 8.09 14.41 -24.48
CA HIS A 838 8.67 15.69 -24.93
C HIS A 838 10.12 15.92 -24.49
N ILE A 839 10.63 15.08 -23.59
CA ILE A 839 12.00 15.14 -23.05
C ILE A 839 12.64 13.76 -23.27
N PRO A 840 13.39 13.54 -24.38
CA PRO A 840 13.90 12.21 -24.73
C PRO A 840 14.89 11.63 -23.71
N SER A 841 15.61 12.48 -22.97
CA SER A 841 16.60 12.10 -21.96
C SER A 841 16.11 12.39 -20.54
N LEU A 842 14.88 11.97 -20.23
CA LEU A 842 14.25 12.17 -18.92
C LEU A 842 14.59 11.05 -17.93
N THR A 843 15.09 11.44 -16.76
CA THR A 843 15.21 10.61 -15.56
C THR A 843 14.12 11.02 -14.56
N VAL A 844 13.24 10.11 -14.17
CA VAL A 844 12.23 10.39 -13.12
C VAL A 844 12.63 9.70 -11.82
N LYS A 845 12.53 10.42 -10.71
CA LYS A 845 12.67 9.91 -9.34
C LYS A 845 11.47 10.36 -8.53
N GLN A 846 11.08 9.60 -7.51
CA GLN A 846 9.90 9.89 -6.70
C GLN A 846 10.28 9.96 -5.22
N VAL A 847 9.72 10.94 -4.51
CA VAL A 847 9.95 11.19 -3.07
C VAL A 847 8.61 11.28 -2.34
N ASN A 848 8.53 10.67 -1.16
CA ASN A 848 7.27 10.51 -0.42
C ASN A 848 6.90 11.73 0.46
N THR A 849 6.95 12.92 -0.14
CA THR A 849 6.76 14.25 0.48
C THR A 849 5.51 14.94 -0.04
N SER A 850 5.13 16.04 0.61
CA SER A 850 4.28 17.08 0.01
C SER A 850 5.07 17.88 -1.05
N HIS A 851 4.49 19.00 -1.51
CA HIS A 851 5.15 19.98 -2.39
C HIS A 851 6.54 20.41 -1.88
N TRP A 852 6.76 20.41 -0.56
CA TRP A 852 7.98 20.89 0.09
C TRP A 852 9.12 19.86 0.12
N ALA A 853 9.33 19.12 -0.96
CA ALA A 853 10.30 18.02 -1.02
C ALA A 853 11.72 18.44 -0.60
N LEU A 854 12.16 19.63 -1.03
CA LEU A 854 13.47 20.23 -0.70
C LEU A 854 13.70 20.38 0.82
N TRP A 855 12.64 20.49 1.62
CA TRP A 855 12.69 20.83 3.06
C TRP A 855 12.16 19.69 3.96
N GLU A 856 11.18 18.91 3.49
CA GLU A 856 10.71 17.70 4.20
C GLU A 856 11.74 16.57 4.17
N LYS A 857 12.50 16.45 3.07
CA LYS A 857 13.54 15.43 2.91
C LYS A 857 14.78 15.94 2.15
N PRO A 858 15.48 16.98 2.65
CA PRO A 858 16.65 17.55 1.96
C PRO A 858 17.74 16.53 1.64
N GLN A 859 18.00 15.55 2.50
CA GLN A 859 19.02 14.52 2.22
C GLN A 859 18.61 13.61 1.05
N GLU A 860 17.39 13.07 1.03
CA GLU A 860 16.90 12.20 -0.05
C GLU A 860 16.91 12.92 -1.40
N VAL A 861 16.56 14.21 -1.41
CA VAL A 861 16.65 15.05 -2.61
C VAL A 861 18.10 15.34 -3.00
N ASN A 862 18.99 15.63 -2.04
CA ASN A 862 20.42 15.85 -2.29
C ASN A 862 21.08 14.60 -2.87
N ASP A 863 20.86 13.42 -2.29
CA ASP A 863 21.41 12.14 -2.75
C ASP A 863 20.99 11.84 -4.20
N ILE A 864 19.73 12.15 -4.55
CA ILE A 864 19.20 12.00 -5.92
C ILE A 864 19.90 12.95 -6.89
N ILE A 865 20.03 14.24 -6.55
CA ILE A 865 20.67 15.25 -7.41
C ILE A 865 22.16 14.93 -7.59
N GLU A 866 22.87 14.64 -6.49
CA GLU A 866 24.29 14.33 -6.49
C GLU A 866 24.59 13.05 -7.29
N GLY A 867 23.81 12.00 -7.07
CA GLY A 867 23.93 10.75 -7.83
C GLY A 867 23.70 10.95 -9.33
N TRP A 868 22.68 11.71 -9.71
CA TRP A 868 22.38 11.99 -11.11
C TRP A 868 23.43 12.88 -11.79
N LEU A 869 23.94 13.91 -11.11
CA LEU A 869 25.03 14.74 -11.63
C LEU A 869 26.32 13.93 -11.79
N LYS A 870 26.64 13.02 -10.86
CA LYS A 870 27.77 12.08 -11.00
C LYS A 870 27.59 11.16 -12.21
N GLU A 871 26.39 10.63 -12.42
CA GLU A 871 26.07 9.68 -13.50
C GLU A 871 26.01 10.34 -14.89
N LYS A 872 25.46 11.57 -15.01
CA LYS A 872 25.19 12.21 -16.31
C LYS A 872 26.15 13.35 -16.65
N ALA A 873 26.58 14.15 -15.67
CA ALA A 873 27.37 15.36 -15.90
C ALA A 873 28.88 15.16 -15.69
N PHE A 874 29.31 14.16 -14.90
CA PHE A 874 30.72 13.98 -14.50
C PHE A 874 31.37 12.65 -14.91
N THR A 875 30.74 11.83 -15.75
CA THR A 875 31.38 10.62 -16.29
C THR A 875 32.53 10.93 -17.26
N GLU A 876 33.65 10.23 -17.13
CA GLU A 876 34.94 10.51 -17.79
C GLU A 876 34.90 10.49 -19.34
N ALA A 877 33.90 9.85 -19.94
CA ALA A 877 33.77 9.64 -21.39
C ALA A 877 33.48 10.90 -22.25
N ARG A 878 33.49 12.12 -21.67
CA ARG A 878 33.33 13.39 -22.42
C ARG A 878 34.54 14.31 -22.38
N ALA A 879 35.65 13.88 -21.77
CA ALA A 879 36.91 14.63 -21.74
C ALA A 879 37.67 14.64 -23.08
N GLU A 880 37.37 13.73 -24.01
CA GLU A 880 38.05 13.60 -25.32
C GLU A 880 37.36 14.35 -26.49
N LYS A 881 36.35 15.19 -26.18
CA LYS A 881 35.70 16.10 -27.15
C LYS A 881 35.42 17.49 -26.54
N LEU A 882 36.40 18.00 -25.78
CA LEU A 882 36.46 19.37 -25.27
C LEU A 882 37.73 20.05 -25.82
#